data_AF-A0A4Q7IIZ7-F1
#
_entry.id   AF-A0A4Q7IIZ7-F1
#
_cell.length_a   1.000
_cell.length_b   1.000
_cell.length_c   1.000
_cell.angle_alpha   90.00
_cell.angle_beta   90.00
_cell.angle_gamma   90.00
#
_symmetry.space_group_name_H-M   'P 1'
#
loop_
_entity.id
_entity.type
_entity.pdbx_description
1 polymer ?
#
loop_
_entity_poly.entity_id
_entity_poly.type
_entity_poly.pdbx_seq_one_letter_code
_entity_poly.pdbx_strand_id
1 'polypeptide(L)'
;MNKRYQILDCEVDFTEQTLVRAGEVFKQQHKVMQVLRCLLNKQGELVSIDELMSEVWPDTVVSPNTLQRCIAQLRKGLGDSSQTQIAIKTYPRRGYALIAEVLVIDNQVTTDQKLQNNTEQSIRSIPANTPVKPNRSKRKAWGIAASACTMMFVLVVAMIEQFHVRTENVAPKRAYITSVMTASDAHTGQPRFAPDGKHLVFQRYSDFCESTVWLQNVENKQEVPLTQLQKRINDVAWSNDGKQLLVAQSNPCIAPTHEQCWQLERIMLDNAMQFTSSEPVGTCEHQRISQVAWLNENIALFIERSENGHRQLTQIELTTGQKKMLFAWGDVLSFAFIEPKKLAVLSHQGNAQLTLYTINILGEVLQNQTLSFSDDLSVFSRSKLNYVPTDAQLLLENNGQLFEITTDGHMHKHINLPNSLSDFTVSNDAIAATRGLTKQDGALQSLTDNEHVPLFPSKGVETYFRFAPNSDAIAFVSNRTEALQVWVSSNRSVSPKQLSQFDSAKQIRGFEWLATGEGFVFVMNDQLTMLSLSGELKVISLPLKMKYLYQALPNNQALIEYQHNYQEVVAIINLDTLKIIPLHAGLFNDVQLDAQNNLWFIDRNNRLNKLENGALSRPFSDLKVNGLRAYQQGVAISDKHMALFYLSGQQSEPQKLQSLSSGTWLQDIKGTQFIWSHKHARNSDIVELAILE
;
A
#
# COMPACT_ATOMS: atom_id res chain seq x y z
N MET A 1 -2.20 -21.67 43.84
CA MET A 1 -0.72 -21.61 43.95
C MET A 1 -0.18 -21.17 42.60
N ASN A 2 0.24 -19.91 42.47
CA ASN A 2 0.83 -19.35 41.25
C ASN A 2 2.31 -19.75 41.22
N LYS A 3 2.66 -20.78 40.45
CA LYS A 3 4.07 -21.08 40.15
C LYS A 3 4.56 -20.03 39.16
N ARG A 4 5.48 -19.18 39.58
CA ARG A 4 6.19 -18.26 38.68
C ARG A 4 7.46 -18.95 38.19
N TYR A 5 7.71 -18.86 36.91
CA TYR A 5 8.89 -19.46 36.27
C TYR A 5 9.84 -18.35 35.90
N GLN A 6 11.13 -18.55 36.13
CA GLN A 6 12.18 -17.68 35.63
C GLN A 6 12.91 -18.42 34.51
N ILE A 7 12.94 -17.83 33.32
CA ILE A 7 13.64 -18.34 32.14
C ILE A 7 14.70 -17.30 31.77
N LEU A 8 15.98 -17.64 31.89
CA LEU A 8 17.07 -16.65 31.82
C LEU A 8 16.85 -15.51 32.84
N ASP A 9 16.84 -14.25 32.39
CA ASP A 9 16.56 -13.04 33.18
C ASP A 9 15.07 -12.62 33.12
N CYS A 10 14.20 -13.48 32.59
CA CYS A 10 12.78 -13.18 32.38
C CYS A 10 11.88 -13.93 33.37
N GLU A 11 11.03 -13.22 34.10
CA GLU A 11 9.96 -13.79 34.94
C GLU A 11 8.71 -14.03 34.08
N VAL A 12 8.11 -15.21 34.22
CA VAL A 12 6.95 -15.67 33.45
C VAL A 12 5.76 -15.86 34.39
N ASP A 13 4.71 -15.08 34.15
CA ASP A 13 3.43 -15.23 34.83
C ASP A 13 2.37 -15.77 33.86
N PHE A 14 2.00 -17.04 34.05
CA PHE A 14 0.99 -17.71 33.22
C PHE A 14 -0.44 -17.26 33.49
N THR A 15 -0.71 -16.66 34.65
CA THR A 15 -2.05 -16.21 35.04
C THR A 15 -2.33 -14.85 34.40
N GLU A 16 -1.37 -13.93 34.49
CA GLU A 16 -1.44 -12.60 33.86
C GLU A 16 -1.03 -12.61 32.38
N GLN A 17 -0.50 -13.73 31.88
CA GLN A 17 0.02 -13.88 30.51
C GLN A 17 1.11 -12.86 30.17
N THR A 18 2.05 -12.65 31.10
CA THR A 18 3.13 -11.66 30.97
C THR A 18 4.51 -12.29 31.07
N LEU A 19 5.45 -11.69 30.34
CA LEU A 19 6.88 -11.92 30.45
C LEU A 19 7.52 -10.62 30.96
N VAL A 20 8.21 -10.64 32.09
CA VAL A 20 8.87 -9.46 32.68
C VAL A 20 10.38 -9.63 32.58
N ARG A 21 11.04 -8.74 31.85
CA ARG A 21 12.50 -8.74 31.66
C ARG A 21 13.05 -7.35 31.89
N ALA A 22 14.06 -7.20 32.74
CA ALA A 22 14.68 -5.91 33.07
C ALA A 22 13.69 -4.80 33.49
N GLY A 23 12.57 -5.16 34.12
CA GLY A 23 11.51 -4.21 34.53
C GLY A 23 10.50 -3.85 33.43
N GLU A 24 10.69 -4.30 32.19
CA GLU A 24 9.72 -4.16 31.09
C GLU A 24 8.74 -5.33 31.08
N VAL A 25 7.44 -5.02 30.98
CA VAL A 25 6.35 -6.01 30.94
C VAL A 25 5.91 -6.26 29.50
N PHE A 26 6.14 -7.47 28.99
CA PHE A 26 5.69 -7.93 27.67
C PHE A 26 4.42 -8.76 27.83
N LYS A 27 3.25 -8.16 27.56
CA LYS A 27 1.97 -8.87 27.52
C LYS A 27 1.91 -9.79 26.31
N GLN A 28 1.63 -11.07 26.53
CA GLN A 28 1.58 -12.09 25.48
C GLN A 28 0.14 -12.53 25.19
N GLN A 29 -0.09 -13.03 23.98
CA GLN A 29 -1.37 -13.65 23.64
C GLN A 29 -1.47 -15.03 24.30
N HIS A 30 -2.70 -15.46 24.60
CA HIS A 30 -2.96 -16.74 25.26
C HIS A 30 -2.29 -17.94 24.56
N LYS A 31 -2.37 -18.00 23.22
CA LYS A 31 -1.76 -19.08 22.42
C LYS A 31 -0.24 -19.09 22.48
N VAL A 32 0.39 -17.93 22.60
CA VAL A 32 1.85 -17.80 22.78
C VAL A 32 2.27 -18.39 24.12
N MET A 33 1.51 -18.10 25.18
CA MET A 33 1.73 -18.68 26.50
C MET A 33 1.44 -20.19 26.54
N GLN A 34 0.46 -20.67 25.77
CA GLN A 34 0.21 -22.11 25.61
C GLN A 34 1.40 -22.81 24.94
N VAL A 35 1.95 -22.26 23.85
CA VAL A 35 3.18 -22.79 23.21
C VAL A 35 4.34 -22.83 24.21
N LEU A 36 4.55 -21.76 24.98
CA LEU A 36 5.60 -21.75 26.01
C LEU A 36 5.40 -22.84 27.06
N ARG A 37 4.14 -23.08 27.47
CA ARG A 37 3.81 -24.15 28.41
C ARG A 37 4.12 -25.54 27.84
N CYS A 38 3.78 -25.79 26.58
CA CYS A 38 4.13 -27.06 25.92
C CYS A 38 5.66 -27.28 25.89
N LEU A 39 6.42 -26.23 25.56
CA LEU A 39 7.89 -26.29 25.55
C LEU A 39 8.50 -26.43 26.95
N LEU A 40 7.90 -25.81 27.97
CA LEU A 40 8.33 -25.95 29.36
C LEU A 40 8.08 -27.35 29.92
N ASN A 41 6.93 -27.95 29.58
CA ASN A 41 6.59 -29.31 30.01
C ASN A 41 7.59 -30.35 29.48
N LYS A 42 8.23 -30.06 28.34
CA LYS A 42 9.26 -30.89 27.71
C LYS A 42 10.59 -30.12 27.57
N GLN A 43 10.98 -29.41 28.63
CA GLN A 43 12.21 -28.61 28.62
C GLN A 43 13.43 -29.47 28.22
N GLY A 44 14.25 -28.96 27.30
CA GLY A 44 15.42 -29.64 26.76
C GLY A 44 15.12 -30.64 25.63
N GLU A 45 13.88 -31.06 25.46
CA GLU A 45 13.47 -32.03 24.44
C GLU A 45 12.91 -31.36 23.17
N LEU A 46 13.00 -32.07 22.04
CA LEU A 46 12.37 -31.64 20.78
C LEU A 46 10.86 -31.90 20.85
N VAL A 47 10.07 -30.84 20.87
CA VAL A 47 8.62 -30.91 20.67
C VAL A 47 8.33 -30.72 19.19
N SER A 48 7.63 -31.69 18.58
CA SER A 48 7.39 -31.66 17.14
C SER A 48 6.42 -30.55 16.73
N ILE A 49 6.47 -30.13 15.47
CA ILE A 49 5.50 -29.15 14.94
C ILE A 49 4.08 -29.70 15.11
N ASP A 50 3.83 -30.95 14.74
CA ASP A 50 2.50 -31.56 14.82
C ASP A 50 1.99 -31.63 16.27
N GLU A 51 2.87 -31.95 17.22
CA GLU A 51 2.51 -32.00 18.64
C GLU A 51 2.14 -30.61 19.17
N LEU A 52 2.97 -29.59 18.92
CA LEU A 52 2.68 -28.21 19.30
C LEU A 52 1.39 -27.70 18.66
N MET A 53 1.14 -28.08 17.40
CA MET A 53 -0.06 -27.67 16.68
C MET A 53 -1.31 -28.35 17.25
N SER A 54 -1.24 -29.64 17.57
CA SER A 54 -2.35 -30.41 18.13
C SER A 54 -2.72 -30.01 19.56
N GLU A 55 -1.73 -29.72 20.41
CA GLU A 55 -1.98 -29.33 21.80
C GLU A 55 -2.51 -27.90 21.93
N VAL A 56 -1.98 -26.98 21.11
CA VAL A 56 -2.31 -25.56 21.20
C VAL A 56 -3.54 -25.21 20.34
N TRP A 57 -3.81 -25.93 19.24
CA TRP A 57 -4.96 -25.68 18.35
C TRP A 57 -5.74 -26.96 18.03
N PRO A 58 -6.38 -27.61 19.03
CA PRO A 58 -7.13 -28.86 18.80
C PRO A 58 -8.35 -28.69 17.87
N ASP A 59 -8.99 -27.52 17.90
CA ASP A 59 -10.25 -27.25 17.20
C ASP A 59 -10.11 -26.24 16.04
N THR A 60 -8.90 -26.00 15.52
CA THR A 60 -8.67 -24.98 14.48
C THR A 60 -7.54 -25.37 13.54
N VAL A 61 -7.80 -25.35 12.23
CA VAL A 61 -6.76 -25.55 11.21
C VAL A 61 -5.95 -24.26 11.05
N VAL A 62 -4.74 -24.24 11.58
CA VAL A 62 -3.82 -23.09 11.48
C VAL A 62 -2.58 -23.45 10.66
N SER A 63 -1.98 -22.45 10.00
CA SER A 63 -0.79 -22.67 9.18
C SER A 63 0.46 -22.90 10.08
N PRO A 64 1.49 -23.64 9.63
CA PRO A 64 2.76 -23.78 10.36
C PRO A 64 3.46 -22.45 10.70
N ASN A 65 3.12 -21.36 9.98
CA ASN A 65 3.63 -20.02 10.27
C ASN A 65 3.06 -19.45 11.59
N THR A 66 1.88 -19.90 12.01
CA THR A 66 1.26 -19.52 13.30
C THR A 66 2.15 -19.92 14.47
N LEU A 67 2.67 -21.15 14.46
CA LEU A 67 3.62 -21.63 15.45
C LEU A 67 4.95 -20.85 15.39
N GLN A 68 5.46 -20.57 14.19
CA GLN A 68 6.68 -19.77 14.02
C GLN A 68 6.54 -18.36 14.62
N ARG A 69 5.38 -17.72 14.47
CA ARG A 69 5.09 -16.39 15.05
C ARG A 69 5.02 -16.45 16.57
N CYS A 70 4.39 -17.47 17.14
CA CYS A 70 4.40 -17.69 18.58
C CYS A 70 5.84 -17.83 19.11
N ILE A 71 6.66 -18.63 18.43
CA ILE A 71 8.07 -18.80 18.79
C ILE A 71 8.85 -17.47 18.67
N ALA A 72 8.58 -16.67 17.64
CA ALA A 72 9.23 -15.36 17.47
C ALA A 72 8.85 -14.36 18.59
N GLN A 73 7.58 -14.34 19.00
CA GLN A 73 7.11 -13.51 20.12
C GLN A 73 7.69 -13.97 21.46
N LEU A 74 7.76 -15.28 21.70
CA LEU A 74 8.44 -15.83 22.88
C LEU A 74 9.91 -15.46 22.90
N ARG A 75 10.62 -15.61 21.77
CA ARG A 75 12.03 -15.21 21.66
C ARG A 75 12.22 -13.74 21.99
N LYS A 76 11.40 -12.85 21.43
CA LYS A 76 11.46 -11.41 21.73
C LYS A 76 11.26 -11.11 23.22
N GLY A 77 10.27 -11.74 23.85
CA GLY A 77 10.02 -11.59 25.29
C GLY A 77 11.17 -12.12 26.15
N LEU A 78 11.74 -13.27 25.77
CA LEU A 78 12.84 -13.94 26.49
C LEU A 78 14.23 -13.36 26.20
N GLY A 79 14.35 -12.40 25.29
CA GLY A 79 15.65 -11.79 24.93
C GLY A 79 16.46 -12.62 23.93
N ASP A 80 15.80 -13.56 23.26
CA ASP A 80 16.36 -14.47 22.27
C ASP A 80 16.08 -13.99 20.83
N SER A 81 16.84 -14.51 19.85
CA SER A 81 16.64 -14.24 18.43
C SER A 81 16.78 -15.50 17.58
N SER A 82 16.30 -15.47 16.34
CA SER A 82 16.45 -16.60 15.42
C SER A 82 17.90 -16.89 15.02
N GLN A 83 18.82 -15.94 15.24
CA GLN A 83 20.25 -16.10 14.98
C GLN A 83 21.02 -16.62 16.20
N THR A 84 20.64 -16.19 17.40
CA THR A 84 21.34 -16.55 18.66
C THR A 84 20.79 -17.83 19.28
N GLN A 85 19.46 -18.03 19.23
CA GLN A 85 18.74 -19.22 19.71
C GLN A 85 19.17 -19.69 21.10
N ILE A 86 19.36 -18.75 22.04
CA ILE A 86 19.85 -19.01 23.40
C ILE A 86 18.77 -19.56 24.33
N ALA A 87 17.49 -19.31 24.04
CA ALA A 87 16.37 -19.79 24.85
C ALA A 87 15.58 -20.89 24.14
N ILE A 88 15.19 -20.65 22.90
CA ILE A 88 14.41 -21.60 22.10
C ILE A 88 15.24 -21.99 20.88
N LYS A 89 15.55 -23.28 20.74
CA LYS A 89 16.27 -23.84 19.60
C LYS A 89 15.29 -24.30 18.52
N THR A 90 15.57 -23.95 17.26
CA THR A 90 14.80 -24.43 16.10
C THR A 90 15.47 -25.64 15.47
N TYR A 91 14.69 -26.71 15.28
CA TYR A 91 15.06 -27.84 14.44
C TYR A 91 14.25 -27.76 13.13
N PRO A 92 14.87 -27.32 12.01
CA PRO A 92 14.15 -27.05 10.76
C PRO A 92 13.28 -28.23 10.33
N ARG A 93 12.01 -27.95 9.99
CA ARG A 93 10.97 -28.92 9.59
C ARG A 93 10.61 -29.99 10.63
N ARG A 94 11.19 -29.95 11.83
CA ARG A 94 10.98 -30.95 12.89
C ARG A 94 10.26 -30.37 14.09
N GLY A 95 10.67 -29.22 14.60
CA GLY A 95 10.07 -28.64 15.80
C GLY A 95 10.98 -27.69 16.59
N TYR A 96 10.69 -27.53 17.87
CA TYR A 96 11.35 -26.58 18.76
C TYR A 96 11.69 -27.22 20.10
N ALA A 97 12.71 -26.69 20.78
CA ALA A 97 13.08 -27.09 22.13
C ALA A 97 13.39 -25.84 22.96
N LEU A 98 12.86 -25.77 24.18
CA LEU A 98 13.29 -24.78 25.17
C LEU A 98 14.57 -25.29 25.82
N ILE A 99 15.70 -24.65 25.51
CA ILE A 99 17.03 -25.05 25.97
C ILE A 99 17.58 -24.15 27.09
N ALA A 100 16.90 -23.04 27.39
CA ALA A 100 17.23 -22.19 28.53
C ALA A 100 16.97 -22.92 29.85
N GLU A 101 17.76 -22.56 30.87
CA GLU A 101 17.54 -22.99 32.25
C GLU A 101 16.28 -22.32 32.81
N VAL A 102 15.48 -23.08 33.57
CA VAL A 102 14.20 -22.65 34.11
C VAL A 102 14.21 -22.86 35.62
N LEU A 103 14.05 -21.78 36.39
CA LEU A 103 13.92 -21.83 37.84
C LEU A 103 12.45 -21.65 38.23
N VAL A 104 11.95 -22.51 39.12
CA VAL A 104 10.60 -22.37 39.69
C VAL A 104 10.71 -21.55 40.97
N ILE A 105 10.10 -20.37 41.00
CA ILE A 105 10.06 -19.52 42.18
C ILE A 105 8.83 -19.94 43.00
N ASP A 106 9.08 -20.63 44.11
CA ASP A 106 8.03 -21.00 45.06
C ASP A 106 7.94 -19.95 46.17
N ASN A 107 6.81 -19.25 46.27
CA ASN A 107 6.59 -18.25 47.30
C ASN A 107 6.31 -18.95 48.65
N GLN A 108 7.38 -19.25 49.40
CA GLN A 108 7.28 -19.49 50.84
C GLN A 108 7.44 -18.16 51.58
N VAL A 109 6.37 -17.79 52.27
CA VAL A 109 6.29 -16.64 53.18
C VAL A 109 7.31 -16.78 54.31
N THR A 110 8.07 -15.73 54.61
CA THR A 110 8.56 -15.51 55.98
C THR A 110 8.63 -14.01 56.27
N THR A 111 7.71 -13.57 57.12
CA THR A 111 7.70 -12.28 57.79
C THR A 111 8.63 -12.32 59.00
N ASP A 112 9.24 -11.17 59.29
CA ASP A 112 9.84 -10.72 60.56
C ASP A 112 11.20 -11.31 61.02
N GLN A 113 12.26 -10.48 61.02
CA GLN A 113 12.63 -9.65 62.19
C GLN A 113 14.01 -8.96 62.02
N LYS A 114 13.98 -7.63 62.22
CA LYS A 114 14.83 -6.81 63.10
C LYS A 114 16.35 -6.61 62.88
N LEU A 115 16.65 -5.31 62.98
CA LEU A 115 17.64 -4.63 63.85
C LEU A 115 18.94 -4.10 63.22
N GLN A 116 18.92 -2.77 63.05
CA GLN A 116 19.78 -1.79 63.74
C GLN A 116 21.25 -1.57 63.34
N ASN A 117 21.57 -0.27 63.45
CA ASN A 117 22.84 0.39 63.78
C ASN A 117 23.74 0.69 62.56
N ASN A 118 23.87 1.98 62.20
CA ASN A 118 24.77 3.00 62.79
C ASN A 118 25.93 3.21 61.78
N THR A 119 26.56 4.36 61.53
CA THR A 119 26.54 5.71 62.09
C THR A 119 27.54 6.54 61.25
N GLU A 120 27.39 7.89 61.28
CA GLU A 120 28.43 8.92 61.06
C GLU A 120 28.97 9.15 59.63
N GLN A 121 28.70 10.31 59.02
CA GLN A 121 29.25 11.67 59.22
C GLN A 121 30.36 11.98 58.21
N SER A 122 30.17 13.05 57.42
CA SER A 122 31.22 14.06 57.24
C SER A 122 30.63 15.37 56.74
N ILE A 123 31.14 16.42 57.38
CA ILE A 123 30.78 17.84 57.32
C ILE A 123 31.59 18.55 56.22
N ARG A 124 31.04 19.65 55.66
CA ARG A 124 31.68 20.94 55.29
C ARG A 124 30.98 21.53 54.06
N SER A 125 30.75 22.84 53.88
CA SER A 125 30.67 24.06 54.69
C SER A 125 30.40 25.20 53.67
N ILE A 126 29.52 26.14 54.03
CA ILE A 126 29.11 27.34 53.28
C ILE A 126 30.27 28.39 53.27
N PRO A 127 30.29 29.45 52.43
CA PRO A 127 29.55 30.67 52.78
C PRO A 127 28.92 31.45 51.61
N ALA A 128 27.87 32.20 51.97
CA ALA A 128 27.21 33.24 51.19
C ALA A 128 27.87 34.62 51.41
N ASN A 129 27.35 35.63 50.68
CA ASN A 129 27.48 37.10 50.77
C ASN A 129 28.17 37.70 49.52
N THR A 130 27.72 38.80 48.89
CA THR A 130 26.91 39.96 49.30
C THR A 130 26.51 40.80 48.04
N PRO A 131 25.86 41.99 48.10
CA PRO A 131 24.76 42.35 47.19
C PRO A 131 24.96 43.71 46.44
N VAL A 132 23.87 44.25 45.84
CA VAL A 132 23.61 45.70 45.58
C VAL A 132 24.24 46.26 44.26
N LYS A 133 23.67 47.12 43.39
CA LYS A 133 22.62 48.17 43.37
C LYS A 133 22.11 48.43 41.92
N PRO A 134 20.94 49.06 41.71
CA PRO A 134 20.44 49.48 40.39
C PRO A 134 20.97 50.86 40.00
N ASN A 135 21.03 51.19 38.71
CA ASN A 135 21.15 52.60 38.30
C ASN A 135 20.46 52.92 36.96
N ARG A 136 19.49 53.84 37.04
CA ARG A 136 18.89 54.52 35.90
C ARG A 136 19.69 55.81 35.61
N SER A 137 19.78 56.14 34.33
CA SER A 137 19.38 57.44 33.76
C SER A 137 20.42 58.22 32.95
N LYS A 138 19.91 58.65 31.78
CA LYS A 138 20.03 59.94 31.08
C LYS A 138 20.97 60.07 29.86
N ARG A 139 20.26 60.13 28.73
CA ARG A 139 20.54 60.75 27.42
C ARG A 139 21.24 62.12 27.53
N LYS A 140 22.12 62.43 26.55
CA LYS A 140 21.79 63.25 25.36
C LYS A 140 23.05 63.56 24.54
N ALA A 141 22.99 63.27 23.23
CA ALA A 141 23.29 64.16 22.11
C ALA A 141 23.81 63.34 20.92
N TRP A 142 22.98 63.15 19.88
CA TRP A 142 23.37 63.06 18.46
C TRP A 142 22.09 63.09 17.62
N GLY A 143 21.55 64.29 17.47
CA GLY A 143 20.25 64.56 16.84
C GLY A 143 20.21 64.56 15.31
N ILE A 144 21.24 64.05 14.62
CA ILE A 144 21.22 63.92 13.14
C ILE A 144 21.68 62.53 12.67
N ALA A 145 22.38 61.76 13.51
CA ALA A 145 22.66 60.33 13.22
C ALA A 145 21.48 59.41 13.60
N ALA A 146 20.62 59.84 14.53
CA ALA A 146 19.53 59.01 15.04
C ALA A 146 18.44 58.71 14.01
N SER A 147 18.14 59.63 13.09
CA SER A 147 17.12 59.47 12.04
C SER A 147 17.59 58.53 10.92
N ALA A 148 18.87 58.60 10.54
CA ALA A 148 19.45 57.66 9.59
C ALA A 148 19.56 56.25 10.19
N CYS A 149 19.94 56.15 11.47
CA CYS A 149 19.97 54.86 12.18
C CYS A 149 18.57 54.31 12.44
N THR A 150 17.54 55.11 12.73
CA THR A 150 16.17 54.60 12.83
C THR A 150 15.60 54.22 11.47
N MET A 151 15.87 54.96 10.41
CA MET A 151 15.42 54.58 9.07
C MET A 151 16.13 53.31 8.58
N MET A 152 17.43 53.19 8.84
CA MET A 152 18.19 51.97 8.57
C MET A 152 17.76 50.81 9.48
N PHE A 153 17.43 51.06 10.74
CA PHE A 153 16.89 50.04 11.64
C PHE A 153 15.48 49.63 11.24
N VAL A 154 14.62 50.55 10.77
CA VAL A 154 13.28 50.23 10.25
C VAL A 154 13.39 49.50 8.92
N LEU A 155 14.32 49.86 8.03
CA LEU A 155 14.58 49.12 6.80
C LEU A 155 15.20 47.76 7.08
N VAL A 156 16.12 47.65 8.04
CA VAL A 156 16.69 46.37 8.47
C VAL A 156 15.62 45.54 9.17
N VAL A 157 14.75 46.10 10.01
CA VAL A 157 13.62 45.39 10.63
C VAL A 157 12.58 45.00 9.58
N ALA A 158 12.27 45.84 8.59
CA ALA A 158 11.35 45.51 7.50
C ALA A 158 11.94 44.49 6.52
N MET A 159 13.25 44.52 6.30
CA MET A 159 13.98 43.52 5.52
C MET A 159 14.15 42.23 6.31
N ILE A 160 14.35 42.31 7.62
CA ILE A 160 14.27 41.21 8.57
C ILE A 160 12.85 40.66 8.59
N GLU A 161 11.77 41.44 8.53
CA GLU A 161 10.38 40.96 8.44
C GLU A 161 10.10 40.33 7.07
N GLN A 162 10.61 40.87 5.97
CA GLN A 162 10.52 40.25 4.65
C GLN A 162 11.35 38.95 4.54
N PHE A 163 12.49 38.86 5.25
CA PHE A 163 13.27 37.62 5.40
C PHE A 163 12.77 36.72 6.56
N HIS A 164 11.94 37.24 7.47
CA HIS A 164 11.17 36.53 8.50
C HIS A 164 9.74 36.21 8.04
N VAL A 165 9.49 36.24 6.72
CA VAL A 165 8.76 35.10 6.11
C VAL A 165 9.69 33.88 6.24
N ARG A 166 9.90 33.53 7.50
CA ARG A 166 10.51 32.32 7.98
C ARG A 166 9.56 31.30 7.40
N THR A 167 10.02 30.59 6.38
CA THR A 167 9.60 29.22 6.21
C THR A 167 9.82 28.61 7.58
N GLU A 168 8.75 28.52 8.37
CA GLU A 168 8.80 27.71 9.57
C GLU A 168 9.21 26.35 9.04
N ASN A 169 10.45 25.97 9.34
CA ASN A 169 10.86 24.58 9.28
C ASN A 169 10.12 23.90 10.42
N VAL A 170 8.79 23.80 10.29
CA VAL A 170 7.97 22.87 11.04
C VAL A 170 8.62 21.52 10.77
N ALA A 171 9.07 20.87 11.84
CA ALA A 171 9.64 19.54 11.73
C ALA A 171 8.62 18.65 10.99
N PRO A 172 9.06 17.82 10.03
CA PRO A 172 8.12 16.98 9.31
C PRO A 172 7.49 15.99 10.30
N LYS A 173 6.15 16.06 10.44
CA LYS A 173 5.38 15.09 11.21
C LYS A 173 5.70 13.67 10.76
N ARG A 174 5.77 12.74 11.71
CA ARG A 174 6.09 11.33 11.46
C ARG A 174 4.97 10.44 11.96
N ALA A 175 4.55 9.50 11.14
CA ALA A 175 3.63 8.46 11.57
C ALA A 175 4.43 7.25 12.09
N TYR A 176 3.95 6.63 13.16
CA TYR A 176 4.51 5.39 13.69
C TYR A 176 3.41 4.35 13.86
N ILE A 177 3.75 3.09 13.62
CA ILE A 177 2.84 1.97 13.85
C ILE A 177 2.81 1.71 15.36
N THR A 178 1.63 1.86 15.96
CA THR A 178 1.43 1.60 17.39
C THR A 178 1.02 0.15 17.64
N SER A 179 0.19 -0.42 16.76
CA SER A 179 -0.29 -1.80 16.91
C SER A 179 -0.64 -2.44 15.56
N VAL A 180 -0.66 -3.78 15.52
CA VAL A 180 -1.28 -4.56 14.45
C VAL A 180 -2.68 -4.93 14.93
N MET A 181 -3.71 -4.56 14.17
CA MET A 181 -5.10 -4.73 14.56
C MET A 181 -5.63 -6.12 14.22
N THR A 182 -5.36 -6.65 13.02
CA THR A 182 -5.89 -7.96 12.58
C THR A 182 -4.99 -9.12 13.03
N ALA A 183 -5.61 -10.24 13.37
CA ALA A 183 -4.90 -11.42 13.88
C ALA A 183 -4.57 -12.48 12.81
N SER A 184 -5.19 -12.40 11.62
CA SER A 184 -5.15 -13.43 10.57
C SER A 184 -4.01 -13.22 9.56
N ASP A 185 -3.46 -14.32 9.03
CA ASP A 185 -2.51 -14.32 7.90
C ASP A 185 -3.16 -14.03 6.54
N ALA A 186 -4.50 -13.91 6.49
CA ALA A 186 -5.22 -13.60 5.26
C ALA A 186 -4.96 -12.15 4.82
N HIS A 187 -4.97 -11.91 3.50
CA HIS A 187 -4.95 -10.55 2.96
C HIS A 187 -6.14 -9.77 3.52
N THR A 188 -5.88 -8.72 4.29
CA THR A 188 -6.92 -7.84 4.85
C THR A 188 -6.83 -6.43 4.30
N GLY A 189 -7.96 -5.77 4.07
CA GLY A 189 -7.99 -4.44 3.45
C GLY A 189 -9.23 -3.62 3.78
N GLN A 190 -9.18 -2.34 3.40
CA GLN A 190 -10.29 -1.40 3.49
C GLN A 190 -10.92 -1.24 4.89
N PRO A 191 -10.13 -0.89 5.92
CA PRO A 191 -10.65 -0.62 7.25
C PRO A 191 -11.64 0.55 7.26
N ARG A 192 -12.69 0.43 8.09
CA ARG A 192 -13.65 1.50 8.40
C ARG A 192 -14.08 1.42 9.85
N PHE A 193 -13.77 2.47 10.62
CA PHE A 193 -14.28 2.58 11.98
C PHE A 193 -15.80 2.78 11.97
N ALA A 194 -16.46 2.13 12.90
CA ALA A 194 -17.83 2.47 13.24
C ALA A 194 -17.87 3.86 13.91
N PRO A 195 -19.02 4.56 13.87
CA PRO A 195 -19.18 5.86 14.53
C PRO A 195 -18.84 5.86 16.02
N ASP A 196 -18.92 4.70 16.69
CA ASP A 196 -18.57 4.54 18.10
C ASP A 196 -17.07 4.48 18.39
N GLY A 197 -16.22 4.36 17.36
CA GLY A 197 -14.76 4.21 17.48
C GLY A 197 -14.27 2.89 18.10
N LYS A 198 -15.18 2.04 18.57
CA LYS A 198 -14.87 0.77 19.26
C LYS A 198 -14.94 -0.44 18.33
N HIS A 199 -15.61 -0.29 17.20
CA HIS A 199 -15.72 -1.33 16.20
C HIS A 199 -15.07 -0.93 14.88
N LEU A 200 -14.54 -1.92 14.19
CA LEU A 200 -13.86 -1.78 12.90
C LEU A 200 -14.41 -2.83 11.94
N VAL A 201 -14.87 -2.41 10.77
CA VAL A 201 -15.09 -3.36 9.67
C VAL A 201 -13.92 -3.35 8.72
N PHE A 202 -13.67 -4.51 8.12
CA PHE A 202 -12.63 -4.68 7.13
C PHE A 202 -12.96 -5.85 6.20
N GLN A 203 -12.25 -5.92 5.08
CA GLN A 203 -12.33 -7.04 4.16
C GLN A 203 -11.26 -8.06 4.47
N ARG A 204 -11.63 -9.33 4.42
CA ARG A 204 -10.71 -10.46 4.40
C ARG A 204 -10.84 -11.17 3.06
N TYR A 205 -9.73 -11.27 2.35
CA TYR A 205 -9.70 -11.89 1.04
C TYR A 205 -9.45 -13.38 1.18
N SER A 206 -10.29 -14.17 0.50
CA SER A 206 -10.11 -15.62 0.35
C SER A 206 -9.21 -15.95 -0.84
N ASP A 207 -9.25 -15.11 -1.88
CA ASP A 207 -8.43 -15.20 -3.09
C ASP A 207 -8.11 -13.77 -3.60
N PHE A 208 -7.43 -13.63 -4.73
CA PHE A 208 -6.93 -12.37 -5.28
C PHE A 208 -8.00 -11.28 -5.43
N CYS A 209 -9.26 -11.65 -5.63
CA CYS A 209 -10.34 -10.69 -5.88
C CYS A 209 -11.66 -11.01 -5.19
N GLU A 210 -11.67 -12.06 -4.38
CA GLU A 210 -12.84 -12.50 -3.61
C GLU A 210 -12.57 -12.26 -2.14
N SER A 211 -13.58 -11.70 -1.48
CA SER A 211 -13.47 -11.25 -0.09
C SER A 211 -14.80 -11.35 0.64
N THR A 212 -14.71 -11.34 1.96
CA THR A 212 -15.83 -11.23 2.88
C THR A 212 -15.63 -10.03 3.81
N VAL A 213 -16.72 -9.47 4.33
CA VAL A 213 -16.69 -8.37 5.31
C VAL A 213 -16.65 -8.97 6.71
N TRP A 214 -15.73 -8.48 7.52
CA TRP A 214 -15.54 -8.86 8.91
C TRP A 214 -15.70 -7.65 9.80
N LEU A 215 -16.26 -7.88 10.97
CA LEU A 215 -16.32 -6.93 12.07
C LEU A 215 -15.32 -7.35 13.14
N GLN A 216 -14.62 -6.37 13.70
CA GLN A 216 -13.73 -6.55 14.83
C GLN A 216 -14.07 -5.56 15.94
N ASN A 217 -14.07 -6.04 17.18
CA ASN A 217 -13.99 -5.18 18.35
C ASN A 217 -12.53 -4.77 18.58
N VAL A 218 -12.29 -3.46 18.65
CA VAL A 218 -10.93 -2.88 18.68
C VAL A 218 -10.21 -3.18 19.99
N GLU A 219 -10.93 -3.30 21.11
CA GLU A 219 -10.37 -3.49 22.45
C GLU A 219 -9.96 -4.95 22.70
N ASN A 220 -10.90 -5.89 22.54
CA ASN A 220 -10.66 -7.31 22.83
C ASN A 220 -10.17 -8.12 21.61
N LYS A 221 -10.11 -7.49 20.43
CA LYS A 221 -9.69 -8.07 19.15
C LYS A 221 -10.55 -9.25 18.66
N GLN A 222 -11.76 -9.42 19.20
CA GLN A 222 -12.71 -10.43 18.73
C GLN A 222 -13.21 -10.07 17.34
N GLU A 223 -13.22 -11.05 16.44
CA GLU A 223 -13.64 -10.89 15.04
C GLU A 223 -14.84 -11.79 14.72
N VAL A 224 -15.79 -11.27 13.97
CA VAL A 224 -16.96 -12.02 13.47
C VAL A 224 -17.20 -11.71 11.99
N PRO A 225 -17.50 -12.71 11.15
CA PRO A 225 -17.84 -12.48 9.75
C PRO A 225 -19.24 -11.86 9.65
N LEU A 226 -19.38 -10.79 8.87
CA LEU A 226 -20.67 -10.17 8.56
C LEU A 226 -21.25 -10.67 7.24
N THR A 227 -20.41 -11.14 6.32
CA THR A 227 -20.86 -11.78 5.08
C THR A 227 -20.30 -13.19 4.97
N GLN A 228 -21.14 -14.12 4.52
CA GLN A 228 -20.75 -15.52 4.31
C GLN A 228 -20.38 -15.81 2.85
N LEU A 229 -21.01 -15.11 1.90
CA LEU A 229 -20.75 -15.28 0.48
C LEU A 229 -19.52 -14.50 0.06
N GLN A 230 -18.61 -15.19 -0.61
CA GLN A 230 -17.44 -14.57 -1.24
C GLN A 230 -17.90 -13.74 -2.43
N LYS A 231 -17.55 -12.45 -2.40
CA LYS A 231 -17.88 -11.48 -3.43
C LYS A 231 -16.67 -10.64 -3.75
N ARG A 232 -16.71 -9.95 -4.88
CA ARG A 232 -15.75 -8.90 -5.15
C ARG A 232 -16.24 -7.62 -4.50
N ILE A 233 -15.67 -7.26 -3.37
CA ILE A 233 -16.07 -6.07 -2.60
C ILE A 233 -15.12 -4.94 -2.95
N ASN A 234 -15.66 -3.73 -3.13
CA ASN A 234 -14.86 -2.56 -3.48
C ASN A 234 -14.91 -1.45 -2.45
N ASP A 235 -15.98 -1.36 -1.66
CA ASP A 235 -16.01 -0.45 -0.52
C ASP A 235 -17.10 -0.82 0.50
N VAL A 236 -16.94 -0.31 1.72
CA VAL A 236 -17.89 -0.45 2.83
C VAL A 236 -18.05 0.89 3.53
N ALA A 237 -19.27 1.20 4.01
CA ALA A 237 -19.58 2.43 4.73
C ALA A 237 -20.60 2.21 5.85
N TRP A 238 -20.31 2.75 7.04
CA TRP A 238 -21.23 2.76 8.17
C TRP A 238 -22.32 3.82 8.04
N SER A 239 -23.54 3.47 8.45
CA SER A 239 -24.56 4.47 8.76
C SER A 239 -24.14 5.33 9.95
N ASN A 240 -24.70 6.53 10.04
CA ASN A 240 -24.36 7.48 11.11
C ASN A 240 -24.71 6.94 12.51
N ASP A 241 -25.71 6.08 12.61
CA ASP A 241 -26.14 5.44 13.86
C ASP A 241 -25.33 4.17 14.21
N GLY A 242 -24.46 3.70 13.32
CA GLY A 242 -23.63 2.50 13.52
C GLY A 242 -24.41 1.18 13.49
N LYS A 243 -25.67 1.15 13.05
CA LYS A 243 -26.50 -0.07 13.00
C LYS A 243 -26.56 -0.71 11.63
N GLN A 244 -26.03 -0.05 10.61
CA GLN A 244 -26.16 -0.48 9.22
C GLN A 244 -24.86 -0.27 8.47
N LEU A 245 -24.67 -1.10 7.44
CA LEU A 245 -23.55 -1.01 6.52
C LEU A 245 -24.07 -0.96 5.09
N LEU A 246 -23.44 -0.14 4.26
CA LEU A 246 -23.52 -0.26 2.81
C LEU A 246 -22.25 -0.91 2.29
N VAL A 247 -22.43 -1.91 1.44
CA VAL A 247 -21.34 -2.68 0.83
C VAL A 247 -21.47 -2.56 -0.68
N ALA A 248 -20.47 -1.98 -1.34
CA ALA A 248 -20.36 -1.98 -2.79
C ALA A 248 -19.70 -3.27 -3.25
N GLN A 249 -20.47 -4.13 -3.91
CA GLN A 249 -20.02 -5.48 -4.29
C GLN A 249 -20.37 -5.82 -5.74
N SER A 250 -19.63 -6.77 -6.30
CA SER A 250 -19.97 -7.43 -7.55
C SER A 250 -19.91 -8.94 -7.46
N ASN A 251 -20.38 -9.59 -8.52
CA ASN A 251 -20.12 -11.01 -8.76
C ASN A 251 -18.61 -11.34 -8.65
N PRO A 252 -18.26 -12.57 -8.22
CA PRO A 252 -16.87 -13.03 -8.12
C PRO A 252 -16.17 -13.01 -9.48
N CYS A 253 -14.84 -12.94 -9.50
CA CYS A 253 -14.10 -12.71 -10.75
C CYS A 253 -13.99 -13.94 -11.65
N ILE A 254 -14.34 -15.12 -11.15
CA ILE A 254 -14.23 -16.38 -11.89
C ILE A 254 -15.59 -16.71 -12.53
N ALA A 255 -15.86 -16.11 -13.69
CA ALA A 255 -16.74 -16.67 -14.72
C ALA A 255 -16.41 -16.01 -16.08
N PRO A 256 -16.19 -16.78 -17.17
CA PRO A 256 -15.82 -16.21 -18.47
C PRO A 256 -16.98 -15.56 -19.23
N THR A 257 -18.16 -15.41 -18.60
CA THR A 257 -19.42 -15.11 -19.30
C THR A 257 -20.33 -14.11 -18.61
N HIS A 258 -20.03 -13.63 -17.39
CA HIS A 258 -20.89 -12.66 -16.73
C HIS A 258 -20.27 -11.26 -16.82
N GLU A 259 -21.02 -10.36 -17.45
CA GLU A 259 -20.82 -8.93 -17.29
C GLU A 259 -20.70 -8.58 -15.79
N GLN A 260 -19.75 -7.71 -15.45
CA GLN A 260 -19.54 -7.31 -14.06
C GLN A 260 -20.80 -6.61 -13.56
N CYS A 261 -21.35 -7.13 -12.46
CA CYS A 261 -22.60 -6.68 -11.89
C CYS A 261 -22.32 -5.97 -10.57
N TRP A 262 -22.17 -4.65 -10.60
CA TRP A 262 -21.96 -3.82 -9.43
C TRP A 262 -23.30 -3.39 -8.83
N GLN A 263 -23.45 -3.57 -7.52
CA GLN A 263 -24.64 -3.18 -6.77
C GLN A 263 -24.24 -2.82 -5.32
N LEU A 264 -25.08 -2.01 -4.67
CA LEU A 264 -24.99 -1.77 -3.24
C LEU A 264 -25.82 -2.82 -2.49
N GLU A 265 -25.27 -3.32 -1.40
CA GLU A 265 -25.97 -4.18 -0.44
C GLU A 265 -26.04 -3.45 0.90
N ARG A 266 -27.24 -3.35 1.47
CA ARG A 266 -27.46 -2.81 2.79
C ARG A 266 -27.54 -3.96 3.79
N ILE A 267 -26.64 -3.96 4.77
CA ILE A 267 -26.59 -4.97 5.84
C ILE A 267 -27.08 -4.33 7.14
N MET A 268 -27.99 -5.01 7.83
CA MET A 268 -28.56 -4.60 9.11
C MET A 268 -27.92 -5.37 10.26
N LEU A 269 -27.52 -4.65 11.31
CA LEU A 269 -26.95 -5.20 12.54
C LEU A 269 -27.90 -4.98 13.72
N ASP A 270 -27.86 -5.91 14.67
CA ASP A 270 -28.52 -5.73 15.96
C ASP A 270 -27.66 -4.93 16.95
N ASN A 271 -28.18 -4.70 18.17
CA ASN A 271 -27.46 -3.97 19.20
C ASN A 271 -26.22 -4.73 19.73
N ALA A 272 -26.10 -6.03 19.46
CA ALA A 272 -24.94 -6.85 19.79
C ALA A 272 -23.92 -6.90 18.65
N MET A 273 -24.09 -6.07 17.61
CA MET A 273 -23.28 -5.99 16.41
C MET A 273 -23.23 -7.31 15.62
N GLN A 274 -24.34 -8.06 15.63
CA GLN A 274 -24.50 -9.29 14.84
C GLN A 274 -25.31 -9.04 13.58
N PHE A 275 -24.96 -9.76 12.52
CA PHE A 275 -25.73 -9.77 11.27
C PHE A 275 -27.17 -10.20 11.53
N THR A 276 -28.13 -9.40 11.07
CA THR A 276 -29.56 -9.73 11.15
C THR A 276 -30.14 -10.04 9.78
N SER A 277 -29.96 -9.13 8.82
CA SER A 277 -30.45 -9.27 7.45
C SER A 277 -29.62 -8.44 6.47
N SER A 278 -29.79 -8.70 5.18
CA SER A 278 -29.30 -7.82 4.12
C SER A 278 -30.33 -7.67 3.00
N GLU A 279 -30.27 -6.54 2.30
CA GLU A 279 -31.09 -6.25 1.15
C GLU A 279 -30.30 -5.53 0.06
N PRO A 280 -30.56 -5.81 -1.23
CA PRO A 280 -29.95 -5.08 -2.33
C PRO A 280 -30.55 -3.68 -2.46
N VAL A 281 -29.72 -2.70 -2.81
CA VAL A 281 -30.12 -1.31 -3.08
C VAL A 281 -29.84 -0.98 -4.54
N GLY A 282 -30.88 -0.52 -5.25
CA GLY A 282 -30.81 -0.20 -6.68
C GLY A 282 -30.69 -1.44 -7.56
N THR A 283 -30.33 -1.24 -8.82
CA THR A 283 -30.16 -2.31 -9.80
C THR A 283 -28.69 -2.68 -10.01
N CYS A 284 -28.47 -3.90 -10.46
CA CYS A 284 -27.18 -4.35 -10.95
C CYS A 284 -26.74 -3.55 -12.18
N GLU A 285 -25.54 -2.99 -12.15
CA GLU A 285 -24.99 -2.16 -13.23
C GLU A 285 -23.56 -2.54 -13.60
N HIS A 286 -23.13 -2.15 -14.80
CA HIS A 286 -21.79 -2.45 -15.33
C HIS A 286 -20.71 -1.53 -14.76
N GLN A 287 -21.12 -0.33 -14.34
CA GLN A 287 -20.24 0.70 -13.84
C GLN A 287 -19.78 0.39 -12.42
N ARG A 288 -18.47 0.39 -12.21
CA ARG A 288 -17.89 0.15 -10.88
C ARG A 288 -18.28 1.28 -9.92
N ILE A 289 -18.78 0.88 -8.75
CA ILE A 289 -19.12 1.76 -7.62
C ILE A 289 -17.95 1.80 -6.65
N SER A 290 -17.54 2.99 -6.21
CA SER A 290 -16.42 3.20 -5.28
C SER A 290 -16.69 4.33 -4.29
N GLN A 291 -16.01 4.33 -3.14
CA GLN A 291 -16.09 5.38 -2.12
C GLN A 291 -17.52 5.67 -1.68
N VAL A 292 -18.13 4.73 -0.97
CA VAL A 292 -19.50 4.84 -0.49
C VAL A 292 -19.54 5.61 0.82
N ALA A 293 -20.55 6.44 1.03
CA ALA A 293 -20.81 7.12 2.29
C ALA A 293 -22.31 7.36 2.49
N TRP A 294 -22.74 7.48 3.74
CA TRP A 294 -24.12 7.85 4.07
C TRP A 294 -24.24 9.37 4.11
N LEU A 295 -25.23 9.92 3.41
CA LEU A 295 -25.61 11.33 3.57
C LEU A 295 -26.59 11.49 4.73
N ASN A 296 -27.56 10.59 4.80
CA ASN A 296 -28.55 10.46 5.87
C ASN A 296 -29.17 9.06 5.81
N GLU A 297 -30.14 8.77 6.69
CA GLU A 297 -30.79 7.45 6.80
C GLU A 297 -31.41 6.91 5.49
N ASN A 298 -31.73 7.76 4.51
CA ASN A 298 -32.39 7.38 3.27
C ASN A 298 -31.52 7.59 2.02
N ILE A 299 -30.39 8.29 2.12
CA ILE A 299 -29.58 8.68 0.96
C ILE A 299 -28.12 8.30 1.20
N ALA A 300 -27.54 7.63 0.21
CA ALA A 300 -26.10 7.38 0.15
C ALA A 300 -25.45 8.13 -1.00
N LEU A 301 -24.15 8.37 -0.86
CA LEU A 301 -23.26 8.94 -1.86
C LEU A 301 -22.24 7.89 -2.30
N PHE A 302 -21.86 7.92 -3.57
CA PHE A 302 -20.77 7.11 -4.09
C PHE A 302 -20.18 7.71 -5.37
N ILE A 303 -18.97 7.29 -5.69
CA ILE A 303 -18.31 7.61 -6.95
C ILE A 303 -18.57 6.46 -7.94
N GLU A 304 -19.11 6.79 -9.10
CA GLU A 304 -19.28 5.89 -10.23
C GLU A 304 -18.66 6.49 -11.49
N ARG A 305 -18.48 5.65 -12.51
CA ARG A 305 -18.00 6.09 -13.81
C ARG A 305 -19.20 6.42 -14.71
N SER A 306 -19.24 7.62 -15.27
CA SER A 306 -20.25 8.00 -16.25
C SER A 306 -20.05 7.24 -17.57
N GLU A 307 -21.07 7.28 -18.44
CA GLU A 307 -20.99 6.72 -19.81
C GLU A 307 -19.82 7.30 -20.61
N ASN A 308 -19.49 8.56 -20.35
CA ASN A 308 -18.42 9.31 -21.01
C ASN A 308 -17.03 8.95 -20.45
N GLY A 309 -16.97 8.07 -19.45
CA GLY A 309 -15.73 7.51 -18.91
C GLY A 309 -15.02 8.33 -17.83
N HIS A 310 -15.55 9.48 -17.42
CA HIS A 310 -15.07 10.21 -16.23
C HIS A 310 -15.85 9.77 -14.98
N ARG A 311 -15.28 9.92 -13.79
CA ARG A 311 -15.97 9.64 -12.53
C ARG A 311 -16.76 10.84 -12.07
N GLN A 312 -17.93 10.56 -11.50
CA GLN A 312 -18.84 11.54 -10.94
C GLN A 312 -19.27 11.11 -9.54
N LEU A 313 -19.68 12.08 -8.72
CA LEU A 313 -20.30 11.85 -7.43
C LEU A 313 -21.82 11.76 -7.61
N THR A 314 -22.39 10.65 -7.19
CA THR A 314 -23.81 10.31 -7.36
C THR A 314 -24.46 10.06 -6.00
N GLN A 315 -25.72 10.48 -5.87
CA GLN A 315 -26.61 10.14 -4.76
C GLN A 315 -27.53 8.98 -5.17
N ILE A 316 -27.87 8.11 -4.23
CA ILE A 316 -28.92 7.10 -4.40
C ILE A 316 -29.86 7.09 -3.20
N GLU A 317 -31.16 7.06 -3.48
CA GLU A 317 -32.18 6.83 -2.47
C GLU A 317 -32.25 5.33 -2.14
N LEU A 318 -32.07 4.98 -0.87
CA LEU A 318 -31.86 3.61 -0.43
C LEU A 318 -33.13 2.74 -0.54
N THR A 319 -34.32 3.35 -0.49
CA THR A 319 -35.60 2.65 -0.56
C THR A 319 -36.05 2.40 -2.00
N THR A 320 -35.88 3.38 -2.89
CA THR A 320 -36.34 3.31 -4.28
C THR A 320 -35.25 2.86 -5.24
N GLY A 321 -33.97 2.98 -4.86
CA GLY A 321 -32.83 2.77 -5.72
C GLY A 321 -32.61 3.87 -6.77
N GLN A 322 -33.37 4.96 -6.71
CA GLN A 322 -33.27 6.08 -7.66
C GLN A 322 -31.93 6.81 -7.50
N LYS A 323 -31.22 6.99 -8.62
CA LYS A 323 -29.94 7.70 -8.67
C LYS A 323 -30.10 9.14 -9.15
N LYS A 324 -29.28 10.03 -8.61
CA LYS A 324 -29.15 11.42 -9.06
C LYS A 324 -27.69 11.86 -9.00
N MET A 325 -27.16 12.39 -10.11
CA MET A 325 -25.83 12.98 -10.12
C MET A 325 -25.79 14.22 -9.20
N LEU A 326 -24.79 14.26 -8.31
CA LEU A 326 -24.56 15.36 -7.38
C LEU A 326 -23.50 16.33 -7.90
N PHE A 327 -22.40 15.79 -8.42
CA PHE A 327 -21.26 16.59 -8.85
C PHE A 327 -20.42 15.85 -9.91
N ALA A 328 -20.05 16.55 -10.98
CA ALA A 328 -19.34 15.98 -12.13
C ALA A 328 -18.35 16.97 -12.79
N TRP A 329 -17.81 17.94 -12.06
CA TRP A 329 -16.80 18.84 -12.62
C TRP A 329 -15.43 18.15 -12.63
N GLY A 330 -14.99 17.73 -13.82
CA GLY A 330 -13.76 16.94 -14.01
C GLY A 330 -13.94 15.45 -13.69
N ASP A 331 -12.84 14.76 -13.45
CA ASP A 331 -12.83 13.35 -13.00
C ASP A 331 -12.71 13.29 -11.48
N VAL A 332 -13.82 12.96 -10.81
CA VAL A 332 -13.92 12.93 -9.36
C VAL A 332 -13.05 11.80 -8.80
N LEU A 333 -12.06 12.16 -7.98
CA LEU A 333 -11.10 11.22 -7.40
C LEU A 333 -11.58 10.66 -6.06
N SER A 334 -12.07 11.55 -5.19
CA SER A 334 -12.41 11.26 -3.81
C SER A 334 -13.28 12.38 -3.23
N PHE A 335 -14.03 12.09 -2.17
CA PHE A 335 -14.75 13.10 -1.38
C PHE A 335 -14.71 12.82 0.12
N ALA A 336 -14.90 13.84 0.94
CA ALA A 336 -15.05 13.71 2.39
C ALA A 336 -16.06 14.72 2.93
N PHE A 337 -16.81 14.35 3.97
CA PHE A 337 -17.65 15.31 4.71
C PHE A 337 -16.76 16.20 5.59
N ILE A 338 -16.86 17.52 5.41
CA ILE A 338 -16.23 18.51 6.29
C ILE A 338 -17.24 18.96 7.36
N GLU A 339 -18.51 19.06 6.97
CA GLU A 339 -19.65 19.33 7.84
C GLU A 339 -20.83 18.45 7.41
N PRO A 340 -21.87 18.24 8.23
CA PRO A 340 -23.04 17.41 7.86
C PRO A 340 -23.71 17.81 6.54
N LYS A 341 -23.55 19.06 6.10
CA LYS A 341 -24.13 19.59 4.85
C LYS A 341 -23.08 20.10 3.84
N LYS A 342 -21.79 19.83 4.07
CA LYS A 342 -20.71 20.26 3.17
C LYS A 342 -19.70 19.16 2.92
N LEU A 343 -19.29 19.05 1.67
CA LEU A 343 -18.37 18.03 1.17
C LEU A 343 -17.15 18.71 0.57
N ALA A 344 -15.96 18.19 0.88
CA ALA A 344 -14.78 18.36 0.06
C ALA A 344 -14.78 17.31 -1.05
N VAL A 345 -14.57 17.73 -2.29
CA VAL A 345 -14.48 16.86 -3.46
C VAL A 345 -13.19 17.15 -4.19
N LEU A 346 -12.33 16.14 -4.31
CA LEU A 346 -11.08 16.22 -5.05
C LEU A 346 -11.33 15.75 -6.49
N SER A 347 -10.96 16.57 -7.47
CA SER A 347 -11.13 16.27 -8.89
C SER A 347 -9.94 16.77 -9.72
N HIS A 348 -9.74 16.20 -10.91
CA HIS A 348 -8.82 16.75 -11.91
C HIS A 348 -9.53 17.00 -13.24
N GLN A 349 -9.13 18.04 -13.96
CA GLN A 349 -9.71 18.38 -15.27
C GLN A 349 -8.97 17.73 -16.45
N GLY A 350 -8.03 16.82 -16.20
CA GLY A 350 -7.21 16.19 -17.24
C GLY A 350 -6.00 17.02 -17.67
N ASN A 351 -5.91 18.26 -17.21
CA ASN A 351 -4.82 19.22 -17.45
C ASN A 351 -3.65 19.10 -16.45
N ALA A 352 -3.51 17.95 -15.78
CA ALA A 352 -2.53 17.72 -14.72
C ALA A 352 -2.61 18.75 -13.57
N GLN A 353 -3.81 19.26 -13.25
CA GLN A 353 -4.08 20.02 -12.03
C GLN A 353 -5.12 19.28 -11.18
N LEU A 354 -4.86 19.21 -9.87
CA LEU A 354 -5.86 18.81 -8.88
C LEU A 354 -6.55 20.03 -8.32
N THR A 355 -7.88 19.96 -8.24
CA THR A 355 -8.71 21.00 -7.66
C THR A 355 -9.53 20.38 -6.53
N LEU A 356 -9.46 21.02 -5.37
CA LEU A 356 -10.32 20.74 -4.23
C LEU A 356 -11.55 21.64 -4.32
N TYR A 357 -12.73 21.05 -4.45
CA TYR A 357 -14.01 21.74 -4.45
C TYR A 357 -14.68 21.57 -3.09
N THR A 358 -15.22 22.64 -2.53
CA THR A 358 -16.15 22.58 -1.41
C THR A 358 -17.54 22.77 -1.96
N ILE A 359 -18.39 21.76 -1.79
CA ILE A 359 -19.77 21.76 -2.28
C ILE A 359 -20.77 21.55 -1.15
N ASN A 360 -22.01 21.98 -1.35
CA ASN A 360 -23.11 21.60 -0.47
C ASN A 360 -23.77 20.28 -0.90
N ILE A 361 -24.71 19.79 -0.11
CA ILE A 361 -25.45 18.53 -0.37
C ILE A 361 -26.43 18.61 -1.56
N LEU A 362 -26.59 19.80 -2.16
CA LEU A 362 -27.34 20.00 -3.41
C LEU A 362 -26.43 19.95 -4.65
N GLY A 363 -25.11 19.89 -4.46
CA GLY A 363 -24.12 19.84 -5.54
C GLY A 363 -23.57 21.21 -5.96
N GLU A 364 -23.97 22.28 -5.27
CA GLU A 364 -23.53 23.63 -5.60
C GLU A 364 -22.11 23.86 -5.09
N VAL A 365 -21.25 24.41 -5.96
CA VAL A 365 -19.87 24.75 -5.61
C VAL A 365 -19.84 26.02 -4.78
N LEU A 366 -19.40 25.90 -3.53
CA LEU A 366 -19.23 27.01 -2.60
C LEU A 366 -17.85 27.66 -2.75
N GLN A 367 -16.82 26.84 -2.97
CA GLN A 367 -15.43 27.25 -3.14
C GLN A 367 -14.67 26.23 -3.99
N ASN A 368 -13.61 26.67 -4.67
CA ASN A 368 -12.63 25.77 -5.26
C ASN A 368 -11.21 26.33 -5.07
N GLN A 369 -10.24 25.43 -4.95
CA GLN A 369 -8.83 25.76 -4.82
C GLN A 369 -8.00 24.77 -5.63
N THR A 370 -7.11 25.28 -6.48
CA THR A 370 -6.13 24.44 -7.17
C THR A 370 -4.98 24.11 -6.24
N LEU A 371 -4.73 22.83 -6.05
CA LEU A 371 -3.62 22.35 -5.23
C LEU A 371 -2.33 22.46 -6.04
N SER A 372 -1.32 23.12 -5.47
CA SER A 372 0.04 23.21 -6.04
C SER A 372 0.96 22.26 -5.28
N PHE A 373 1.71 21.41 -5.99
CA PHE A 373 2.50 20.33 -5.40
C PHE A 373 3.99 20.45 -5.76
N SER A 374 4.85 19.81 -4.95
CA SER A 374 6.19 19.40 -5.39
C SER A 374 6.07 18.22 -6.37
N ASP A 375 7.10 17.99 -7.19
CA ASP A 375 7.14 17.10 -8.37
C ASP A 375 6.75 15.60 -8.15
N ASP A 376 6.37 15.20 -6.94
CA ASP A 376 6.19 13.81 -6.51
C ASP A 376 4.73 13.31 -6.48
N LEU A 377 3.74 14.21 -6.56
CA LEU A 377 2.33 13.85 -6.48
C LEU A 377 1.71 13.64 -7.87
N SER A 378 1.22 12.43 -8.11
CA SER A 378 0.49 12.15 -9.35
C SER A 378 -0.95 12.65 -9.23
N VAL A 379 -1.31 13.57 -10.11
CA VAL A 379 -2.66 14.15 -10.24
C VAL A 379 -3.71 13.10 -10.66
N PHE A 380 -3.27 11.97 -11.20
CA PHE A 380 -4.18 10.99 -11.78
C PHE A 380 -4.18 9.63 -11.07
N SER A 381 -3.37 9.49 -10.02
CA SER A 381 -3.29 8.30 -9.21
C SER A 381 -4.52 8.13 -8.34
N ARG A 382 -4.64 6.94 -7.73
CA ARG A 382 -5.68 6.72 -6.71
C ARG A 382 -5.38 7.66 -5.55
N SER A 383 -6.40 8.43 -5.20
CA SER A 383 -6.34 9.40 -4.13
C SER A 383 -7.48 9.10 -3.16
N LYS A 384 -7.22 9.23 -1.87
CA LYS A 384 -8.25 9.09 -0.85
C LYS A 384 -8.19 10.24 0.13
N LEU A 385 -9.32 10.92 0.27
CA LEU A 385 -9.51 12.04 1.15
C LEU A 385 -10.28 11.60 2.38
N ASN A 386 -9.76 11.90 3.57
CA ASN A 386 -10.46 11.78 4.83
C ASN A 386 -10.43 13.13 5.55
N TYR A 387 -11.48 13.43 6.32
CA TYR A 387 -11.52 14.62 7.17
C TYR A 387 -11.21 14.24 8.62
N VAL A 388 -10.41 15.06 9.28
CA VAL A 388 -10.02 14.91 10.68
C VAL A 388 -10.70 16.04 11.47
N PRO A 389 -11.81 15.75 12.19
CA PRO A 389 -12.60 16.78 12.83
C PRO A 389 -11.87 17.55 13.93
N THR A 390 -10.95 16.89 14.66
CA THR A 390 -10.23 17.47 15.80
C THR A 390 -9.35 18.65 15.38
N ASP A 391 -8.70 18.53 14.23
CA ASP A 391 -7.74 19.52 13.73
C ASP A 391 -8.32 20.41 12.62
N ALA A 392 -9.59 20.17 12.23
CA ALA A 392 -10.27 20.80 11.10
C ALA A 392 -9.45 20.72 9.78
N GLN A 393 -8.84 19.56 9.54
CA GLN A 393 -7.93 19.31 8.42
C GLN A 393 -8.38 18.12 7.57
N LEU A 394 -7.96 18.11 6.30
CA LEU A 394 -8.10 16.99 5.40
C LEU A 394 -6.78 16.23 5.30
N LEU A 395 -6.87 14.91 5.33
CA LEU A 395 -5.77 14.01 5.02
C LEU A 395 -5.99 13.42 3.63
N LEU A 396 -5.00 13.60 2.76
CA LEU A 396 -4.97 13.02 1.42
C LEU A 396 -3.94 11.89 1.38
N GLU A 397 -4.39 10.66 1.13
CA GLU A 397 -3.51 9.60 0.66
C GLU A 397 -3.39 9.66 -0.85
N ASN A 398 -2.17 9.66 -1.36
CA ASN A 398 -1.87 9.61 -2.78
C ASN A 398 -0.65 8.71 -3.02
N ASN A 399 -0.84 7.64 -3.78
CA ASN A 399 0.19 6.63 -4.08
C ASN A 399 0.90 6.07 -2.82
N GLY A 400 0.20 5.98 -1.70
CA GLY A 400 0.70 5.45 -0.44
C GLY A 400 1.48 6.43 0.42
N GLN A 401 1.51 7.71 0.06
CA GLN A 401 1.94 8.82 0.93
C GLN A 401 0.74 9.55 1.49
N LEU A 402 0.92 10.20 2.64
CA LEU A 402 -0.11 10.97 3.33
C LEU A 402 0.28 12.45 3.38
N PHE A 403 -0.67 13.32 3.01
CA PHE A 403 -0.52 14.77 2.95
C PHE A 403 -1.59 15.43 3.80
N GLU A 404 -1.20 16.47 4.53
CA GLU A 404 -2.13 17.36 5.23
C GLU A 404 -2.57 18.48 4.28
N ILE A 405 -3.88 18.68 4.16
CA ILE A 405 -4.49 19.73 3.37
C ILE A 405 -5.45 20.46 4.29
N THR A 406 -5.31 21.77 4.37
CA THR A 406 -6.28 22.63 5.04
C THR A 406 -7.61 22.65 4.28
N THR A 407 -8.70 22.99 4.95
CA THR A 407 -10.03 23.02 4.32
C THR A 407 -10.18 24.12 3.26
N ASP A 408 -9.31 25.13 3.26
CA ASP A 408 -9.21 26.16 2.21
C ASP A 408 -8.24 25.78 1.08
N GLY A 409 -7.61 24.59 1.15
CA GLY A 409 -6.84 23.98 0.08
C GLY A 409 -5.34 24.32 0.07
N HIS A 410 -4.79 24.84 1.16
CA HIS A 410 -3.34 24.94 1.36
C HIS A 410 -2.76 23.60 1.82
N MET A 411 -1.69 23.15 1.17
CA MET A 411 -1.01 21.91 1.50
C MET A 411 0.08 22.13 2.54
N HIS A 412 0.09 21.31 3.60
CA HIS A 412 1.20 21.19 4.52
C HIS A 412 2.12 20.00 4.13
N LYS A 413 3.37 20.01 4.60
CA LYS A 413 4.42 19.04 4.20
C LYS A 413 4.02 17.58 4.47
N HIS A 414 4.63 16.67 3.71
CA HIS A 414 4.44 15.22 3.76
C HIS A 414 4.53 14.66 5.20
N ILE A 415 3.65 13.70 5.52
CA ILE A 415 3.83 12.86 6.71
C ILE A 415 4.74 11.70 6.34
N ASN A 416 5.87 11.57 7.04
CA ASN A 416 6.78 10.45 6.82
C ASN A 416 6.16 9.18 7.40
N LEU A 417 5.83 8.24 6.52
CA LEU A 417 5.25 6.95 6.87
C LEU A 417 6.35 5.88 6.90
N PRO A 418 6.27 4.89 7.81
CA PRO A 418 7.24 3.81 7.89
C PRO A 418 7.11 2.82 6.72
N ASN A 419 5.98 2.83 6.01
CA ASN A 419 5.70 2.03 4.82
C ASN A 419 4.59 2.69 3.97
N SER A 420 4.50 2.34 2.69
CA SER A 420 3.39 2.73 1.81
C SER A 420 2.05 2.18 2.30
N LEU A 421 1.01 3.03 2.29
CA LEU A 421 -0.37 2.62 2.59
C LEU A 421 -1.11 2.20 1.31
N SER A 422 -2.07 1.29 1.44
CA SER A 422 -3.00 0.97 0.34
C SER A 422 -4.43 1.48 0.58
N ASP A 423 -4.79 1.68 1.85
CA ASP A 423 -6.03 2.30 2.28
C ASP A 423 -5.86 2.80 3.73
N PHE A 424 -6.62 3.82 4.13
CA PHE A 424 -6.68 4.31 5.50
C PHE A 424 -8.04 4.91 5.84
N THR A 425 -8.35 4.91 7.13
CA THR A 425 -9.53 5.54 7.73
C THR A 425 -9.13 6.19 9.05
N VAL A 426 -9.87 7.22 9.43
CA VAL A 426 -9.59 8.03 10.61
C VAL A 426 -10.82 7.98 11.53
N SER A 427 -10.59 7.76 12.82
CA SER A 427 -11.54 8.05 13.89
C SER A 427 -11.09 9.32 14.64
N ASN A 428 -11.81 9.71 15.69
CA ASN A 428 -11.41 10.88 16.48
C ASN A 428 -10.02 10.72 17.14
N ASP A 429 -9.63 9.49 17.48
CA ASP A 429 -8.44 9.23 18.31
C ASP A 429 -7.42 8.29 17.65
N ALA A 430 -7.74 7.71 16.48
CA ALA A 430 -6.89 6.70 15.85
C ALA A 430 -6.96 6.72 14.32
N ILE A 431 -5.85 6.32 13.69
CA ILE A 431 -5.79 6.06 12.25
C ILE A 431 -5.59 4.56 12.05
N ALA A 432 -6.50 3.92 11.32
CA ALA A 432 -6.34 2.54 10.89
C ALA A 432 -5.97 2.52 9.42
N ALA A 433 -4.92 1.78 9.06
CA ALA A 433 -4.42 1.70 7.70
C ALA A 433 -4.09 0.26 7.29
N THR A 434 -4.23 -0.04 6.01
CA THR A 434 -3.82 -1.33 5.46
C THR A 434 -2.35 -1.27 5.04
N ARG A 435 -1.56 -2.20 5.59
CA ARG A 435 -0.16 -2.44 5.28
C ARG A 435 -0.02 -3.79 4.62
N GLY A 436 0.64 -3.90 3.48
CA GLY A 436 0.94 -5.22 2.92
C GLY A 436 1.85 -5.23 1.72
N LEU A 437 2.62 -6.30 1.60
CA LEU A 437 3.53 -6.54 0.50
C LEU A 437 2.96 -7.70 -0.34
N THR A 438 2.79 -7.49 -1.63
CA THR A 438 2.51 -8.59 -2.56
C THR A 438 3.82 -9.29 -2.85
N LYS A 439 4.15 -10.43 -2.26
CA LYS A 439 5.41 -11.09 -2.62
C LYS A 439 5.33 -11.61 -4.06
N GLN A 440 6.21 -11.12 -4.92
CA GLN A 440 6.36 -11.58 -6.31
C GLN A 440 7.84 -11.85 -6.52
N ASP A 441 8.17 -13.09 -6.89
CA ASP A 441 9.54 -13.53 -7.09
C ASP A 441 9.73 -13.85 -8.59
N GLY A 442 10.89 -13.49 -9.15
CA GLY A 442 11.26 -13.83 -10.53
C GLY A 442 11.90 -15.22 -10.65
N ALA A 443 11.50 -15.99 -11.65
CA ALA A 443 12.13 -17.27 -12.01
C ALA A 443 12.49 -17.31 -13.50
N LEU A 444 13.69 -17.80 -13.79
CA LEU A 444 14.13 -18.07 -15.15
C LEU A 444 13.68 -19.48 -15.56
N GLN A 445 13.32 -19.63 -16.84
CA GLN A 445 13.06 -20.94 -17.45
C GLN A 445 13.59 -20.94 -18.89
N SER A 446 14.09 -22.08 -19.36
CA SER A 446 14.54 -22.26 -20.74
C SER A 446 13.52 -23.04 -21.55
N LEU A 447 13.44 -22.80 -22.87
CA LEU A 447 12.62 -23.61 -23.81
C LEU A 447 12.89 -25.11 -23.73
N THR A 448 14.10 -25.52 -23.33
CA THR A 448 14.54 -26.91 -23.35
C THR A 448 14.44 -27.61 -22.01
N ASP A 449 14.10 -26.88 -20.93
CA ASP A 449 14.05 -27.42 -19.57
C ASP A 449 12.85 -26.87 -18.81
N ASN A 450 12.11 -27.76 -18.14
CA ASN A 450 10.95 -27.37 -17.33
C ASN A 450 11.36 -26.88 -15.93
N GLU A 451 12.63 -26.93 -15.55
CA GLU A 451 13.08 -26.42 -14.25
C GLU A 451 12.94 -24.89 -14.13
N HIS A 452 12.24 -24.45 -13.09
CA HIS A 452 12.19 -23.05 -12.68
C HIS A 452 13.35 -22.73 -11.75
N VAL A 453 14.29 -21.91 -12.20
CA VAL A 453 15.42 -21.46 -11.39
C VAL A 453 15.12 -20.06 -10.86
N PRO A 454 15.01 -19.85 -9.53
CA PRO A 454 14.86 -18.52 -8.95
C PRO A 454 16.02 -17.62 -9.40
N LEU A 455 15.72 -16.40 -9.85
CA LEU A 455 16.76 -15.50 -10.37
C LEU A 455 17.68 -14.99 -9.25
N PHE A 456 17.08 -14.37 -8.23
CA PHE A 456 17.82 -13.80 -7.10
C PHE A 456 17.05 -14.01 -5.80
N PRO A 457 17.72 -14.34 -4.68
CA PRO A 457 17.06 -14.41 -3.38
C PRO A 457 16.71 -12.99 -2.89
N SER A 458 15.44 -12.75 -2.56
CA SER A 458 14.95 -11.44 -2.12
C SER A 458 13.84 -11.56 -1.08
N LYS A 459 13.75 -10.52 -0.24
CA LYS A 459 12.66 -10.34 0.73
C LYS A 459 11.62 -9.33 0.24
N GLY A 460 11.90 -8.61 -0.84
CA GLY A 460 11.00 -7.62 -1.43
C GLY A 460 10.17 -8.18 -2.58
N VAL A 461 9.28 -7.35 -3.09
CA VAL A 461 8.52 -7.58 -4.33
C VAL A 461 9.42 -7.26 -5.52
N GLU A 462 9.38 -8.11 -6.54
CA GLU A 462 10.17 -7.94 -7.76
C GLU A 462 9.27 -7.95 -8.99
N THR A 463 9.42 -6.94 -9.83
CA THR A 463 8.62 -6.75 -11.03
C THR A 463 9.48 -6.33 -12.20
N TYR A 464 8.94 -6.46 -13.41
CA TYR A 464 9.56 -5.97 -14.65
C TYR A 464 10.98 -6.47 -14.89
N PHE A 465 11.21 -7.77 -14.73
CA PHE A 465 12.48 -8.35 -15.16
C PHE A 465 12.67 -8.16 -16.66
N ARG A 466 13.85 -7.68 -17.05
CA ARG A 466 14.23 -7.43 -18.44
C ARG A 466 15.66 -7.85 -18.70
N PHE A 467 15.85 -8.59 -19.78
CA PHE A 467 17.16 -8.85 -20.33
C PHE A 467 17.71 -7.57 -20.97
N ALA A 468 19.00 -7.33 -20.76
CA ALA A 468 19.68 -6.30 -21.52
C ALA A 468 19.72 -6.68 -23.02
N PRO A 469 19.57 -5.71 -23.95
CA PRO A 469 19.62 -5.99 -25.38
C PRO A 469 20.94 -6.63 -25.80
N ASN A 470 22.05 -6.08 -25.29
CA ASN A 470 23.40 -6.35 -25.81
C ASN A 470 24.33 -7.09 -24.82
N SER A 471 23.80 -7.58 -23.69
CA SER A 471 24.60 -8.31 -22.68
C SER A 471 23.77 -9.35 -21.92
N ASP A 472 24.42 -10.13 -21.06
CA ASP A 472 23.75 -11.08 -20.15
C ASP A 472 23.20 -10.41 -18.88
N ALA A 473 23.22 -9.08 -18.84
CA ALA A 473 22.69 -8.35 -17.71
C ALA A 473 21.17 -8.50 -17.62
N ILE A 474 20.67 -8.51 -16.39
CA ILE A 474 19.25 -8.53 -16.07
C ILE A 474 18.97 -7.34 -15.17
N ALA A 475 17.99 -6.53 -15.56
CA ALA A 475 17.45 -5.46 -14.74
C ALA A 475 16.05 -5.80 -14.28
N PHE A 476 15.67 -5.25 -13.13
CA PHE A 476 14.34 -5.41 -12.57
C PHE A 476 14.06 -4.29 -11.57
N VAL A 477 12.79 -4.15 -11.21
CA VAL A 477 12.35 -3.22 -10.18
C VAL A 477 12.09 -4.00 -8.90
N SER A 478 12.60 -3.51 -7.77
CA SER A 478 12.34 -4.13 -6.47
C SER A 478 12.20 -3.12 -5.35
N ASN A 479 11.29 -3.41 -4.41
CA ASN A 479 11.11 -2.64 -3.18
C ASN A 479 11.85 -3.24 -1.96
N ARG A 480 12.89 -4.04 -2.20
CA ARG A 480 13.68 -4.67 -1.13
C ARG A 480 14.35 -3.69 -0.16
N THR A 481 14.41 -2.40 -0.50
CA THR A 481 14.87 -1.28 0.33
C THR A 481 13.71 -0.33 0.65
N GLU A 482 12.51 -0.86 0.86
CA GLU A 482 11.27 -0.18 1.26
C GLU A 482 10.60 0.67 0.15
N ALA A 483 11.38 1.34 -0.70
CA ALA A 483 10.90 2.02 -1.91
C ALA A 483 11.22 1.21 -3.17
N LEU A 484 10.41 1.35 -4.24
CA LEU A 484 10.73 0.76 -5.55
C LEU A 484 12.05 1.35 -6.03
N GLN A 485 12.99 0.49 -6.42
CA GLN A 485 14.28 0.89 -6.98
C GLN A 485 14.59 0.01 -8.20
N VAL A 486 15.42 0.53 -9.09
CA VAL A 486 16.00 -0.22 -10.21
C VAL A 486 17.24 -0.97 -9.74
N TRP A 487 17.25 -2.26 -9.97
CA TRP A 487 18.35 -3.17 -9.66
C TRP A 487 18.87 -3.78 -10.95
N VAL A 488 20.19 -3.88 -11.05
CA VAL A 488 20.86 -4.46 -12.21
C VAL A 488 21.86 -5.49 -11.74
N SER A 489 21.84 -6.66 -12.34
CA SER A 489 22.93 -7.60 -12.25
C SER A 489 23.62 -7.76 -13.60
N SER A 490 24.95 -7.72 -13.61
CA SER A 490 25.75 -7.87 -14.84
C SER A 490 25.62 -9.28 -15.44
N ASN A 491 25.38 -10.29 -14.61
CA ASN A 491 25.07 -11.65 -15.03
C ASN A 491 24.40 -12.42 -13.87
N ARG A 492 23.89 -13.62 -14.16
CA ARG A 492 23.12 -14.45 -13.21
C ARG A 492 23.87 -14.84 -11.93
N SER A 493 25.20 -14.90 -11.97
CA SER A 493 26.02 -15.32 -10.82
C SER A 493 26.40 -14.16 -9.90
N VAL A 494 26.20 -12.92 -10.34
CA VAL A 494 26.53 -11.72 -9.58
C VAL A 494 25.29 -11.22 -8.83
N SER A 495 25.47 -10.83 -7.58
CA SER A 495 24.40 -10.23 -6.80
C SER A 495 23.96 -8.89 -7.42
N PRO A 496 22.65 -8.64 -7.58
CA PRO A 496 22.16 -7.38 -8.14
C PRO A 496 22.61 -6.18 -7.31
N LYS A 497 23.01 -5.10 -8.00
CA LYS A 497 23.32 -3.81 -7.41
C LYS A 497 22.15 -2.85 -7.61
N GLN A 498 21.85 -2.06 -6.60
CA GLN A 498 20.91 -0.97 -6.72
C GLN A 498 21.55 0.13 -7.58
N LEU A 499 20.82 0.57 -8.60
CA LEU A 499 21.28 1.63 -9.50
C LEU A 499 20.64 2.99 -9.16
N SER A 500 19.37 2.98 -8.77
CA SER A 500 18.62 4.20 -8.48
C SER A 500 18.62 4.55 -6.99
N GLN A 501 18.38 5.82 -6.69
CA GLN A 501 18.04 6.30 -5.35
C GLN A 501 16.78 7.17 -5.46
N PHE A 502 15.65 6.52 -5.70
CA PHE A 502 14.39 7.24 -5.78
C PHE A 502 13.90 7.59 -4.38
N ASP A 503 13.84 8.88 -4.07
CA ASP A 503 13.24 9.39 -2.84
C ASP A 503 11.70 9.27 -2.86
N SER A 504 11.10 9.24 -4.06
CA SER A 504 9.65 9.38 -4.27
C SER A 504 9.02 8.44 -5.33
N ALA A 505 9.77 7.49 -5.90
CA ALA A 505 9.22 6.57 -6.90
C ALA A 505 8.30 5.53 -6.25
N LYS A 506 7.00 5.80 -6.30
CA LYS A 506 5.98 4.93 -5.67
C LYS A 506 5.27 4.03 -6.66
N GLN A 507 5.23 4.45 -7.92
CA GLN A 507 4.63 3.66 -8.97
C GLN A 507 5.51 3.68 -10.23
N ILE A 508 5.97 2.49 -10.62
CA ILE A 508 6.58 2.24 -11.92
C ILE A 508 5.58 1.44 -12.75
N ARG A 509 5.31 1.89 -13.99
CA ARG A 509 4.39 1.24 -14.93
C ARG A 509 5.07 1.03 -16.28
N GLY A 510 5.44 -0.22 -16.52
CA GLY A 510 6.29 -0.54 -17.66
C GLY A 510 7.72 -0.10 -17.41
N PHE A 511 8.67 -0.94 -17.77
CA PHE A 511 10.09 -0.72 -17.56
C PHE A 511 10.85 -1.48 -18.62
N GLU A 512 11.64 -0.75 -19.41
CA GLU A 512 12.36 -1.30 -20.56
C GLU A 512 13.78 -0.75 -20.58
N TRP A 513 14.71 -1.56 -21.07
CA TRP A 513 16.02 -1.07 -21.48
C TRP A 513 15.84 -0.15 -22.68
N LEU A 514 16.61 0.94 -22.73
CA LEU A 514 16.79 1.65 -23.98
C LEU A 514 17.40 0.70 -25.02
N ALA A 515 17.01 0.83 -26.28
CA ALA A 515 17.50 -0.04 -27.36
C ALA A 515 19.04 -0.01 -27.50
N THR A 516 19.70 1.06 -27.04
CA THR A 516 21.16 1.17 -26.97
C THR A 516 21.78 0.30 -25.88
N GLY A 517 21.04 -0.02 -24.83
CA GLY A 517 21.51 -0.72 -23.63
C GLY A 517 22.22 0.18 -22.61
N GLU A 518 22.25 1.50 -22.83
CA GLU A 518 22.98 2.47 -21.97
C GLU A 518 22.16 2.99 -20.79
N GLY A 519 20.92 2.55 -20.65
CA GLY A 519 20.02 2.97 -19.60
C GLY A 519 18.62 2.40 -19.77
N PHE A 520 17.67 3.02 -19.10
CA PHE A 520 16.29 2.57 -18.98
C PHE A 520 15.32 3.69 -19.31
N VAL A 521 14.12 3.29 -19.75
CA VAL A 521 12.95 4.14 -19.84
C VAL A 521 11.78 3.45 -19.15
N PHE A 522 10.98 4.21 -18.42
CA PHE A 522 9.83 3.72 -17.67
C PHE A 522 8.85 4.85 -17.35
N VAL A 523 7.61 4.51 -17.01
CA VAL A 523 6.67 5.50 -16.45
C VAL A 523 6.81 5.50 -14.94
N MET A 524 7.19 6.64 -14.37
CA MET A 524 7.27 6.87 -12.94
C MET A 524 6.31 7.98 -12.55
N ASN A 525 5.39 7.71 -11.62
CA ASN A 525 4.41 8.71 -11.14
C ASN A 525 3.65 9.42 -12.29
N ASP A 526 3.28 8.66 -13.33
CA ASP A 526 2.57 9.13 -14.55
C ASP A 526 3.39 9.99 -15.52
N GLN A 527 4.70 10.13 -15.28
CA GLN A 527 5.62 10.81 -16.17
C GLN A 527 6.59 9.82 -16.79
N LEU A 528 7.02 10.10 -18.01
CA LEU A 528 8.04 9.29 -18.66
C LEU A 528 9.41 9.64 -18.06
N THR A 529 10.17 8.64 -17.67
CA THR A 529 11.42 8.82 -16.94
C THR A 529 12.51 7.98 -17.57
N MET A 530 13.71 8.56 -17.68
CA MET A 530 14.91 7.87 -18.13
C MET A 530 15.94 7.80 -17.01
N LEU A 531 16.60 6.65 -16.88
CA LEU A 531 17.68 6.41 -15.92
C LEU A 531 18.91 5.89 -16.65
N SER A 532 20.04 6.57 -16.53
CA SER A 532 21.30 6.09 -17.09
C SER A 532 21.94 5.01 -16.22
N LEU A 533 22.88 4.25 -16.79
CA LEU A 533 23.71 3.30 -16.03
C LEU A 533 24.68 3.96 -15.01
N SER A 534 24.85 5.28 -15.04
CA SER A 534 25.57 6.02 -13.99
C SER A 534 24.68 6.43 -12.81
N GLY A 535 23.36 6.19 -12.91
CA GLY A 535 22.37 6.58 -11.90
C GLY A 535 21.76 7.97 -12.14
N GLU A 536 22.05 8.61 -13.27
CA GLU A 536 21.48 9.91 -13.61
C GLU A 536 20.01 9.76 -14.03
N LEU A 537 19.14 10.52 -13.37
CA LEU A 537 17.69 10.48 -13.59
C LEU A 537 17.23 11.70 -14.37
N LYS A 538 16.48 11.48 -15.45
CA LYS A 538 15.82 12.52 -16.24
C LYS A 538 14.32 12.26 -16.32
N VAL A 539 13.52 13.09 -15.66
CA VAL A 539 12.06 13.07 -15.76
C VAL A 539 11.64 13.93 -16.96
N ILE A 540 10.81 13.37 -17.83
CA ILE A 540 10.24 14.03 -19.00
C ILE A 540 8.81 14.41 -18.66
N SER A 541 8.62 15.67 -18.27
CA SER A 541 7.31 16.21 -17.89
C SER A 541 6.46 16.50 -19.13
N LEU A 542 5.38 15.74 -19.32
CA LEU A 542 4.40 15.95 -20.37
C LEU A 542 3.05 16.36 -19.74
N PRO A 543 2.25 17.24 -20.39
CA PRO A 543 0.90 17.61 -19.93
C PRO A 543 -0.13 16.52 -20.27
N LEU A 544 0.27 15.25 -20.13
CA LEU A 544 -0.49 14.07 -20.48
C LEU A 544 -0.29 13.04 -19.38
N LYS A 545 -1.35 12.33 -18.99
CA LYS A 545 -1.22 11.20 -18.07
C LYS A 545 -0.59 10.04 -18.82
N MET A 546 0.69 9.74 -18.57
CA MET A 546 1.27 8.49 -19.07
C MET A 546 0.62 7.33 -18.32
N LYS A 547 0.15 6.33 -19.05
CA LYS A 547 -0.56 5.16 -18.51
C LYS A 547 0.37 3.97 -18.36
N TYR A 548 1.18 3.69 -19.37
CA TYR A 548 2.06 2.55 -19.38
C TYR A 548 3.15 2.71 -20.42
N LEU A 549 4.31 2.09 -20.19
CA LEU A 549 5.34 1.88 -21.19
C LEU A 549 5.34 0.41 -21.61
N TYR A 550 5.10 0.13 -22.88
CA TYR A 550 5.00 -1.24 -23.38
C TYR A 550 6.31 -1.79 -23.95
N GLN A 551 7.08 -0.93 -24.64
CA GLN A 551 8.26 -1.37 -25.38
C GLN A 551 9.21 -0.18 -25.63
N ALA A 552 10.51 -0.41 -25.53
CA ALA A 552 11.51 0.50 -26.07
C ALA A 552 11.82 0.13 -27.52
N LEU A 553 11.94 1.13 -28.38
CA LEU A 553 12.11 0.97 -29.82
C LEU A 553 13.45 1.58 -30.27
N PRO A 554 13.99 1.17 -31.43
CA PRO A 554 15.15 1.82 -32.04
C PRO A 554 14.96 3.34 -32.24
N ASN A 555 16.05 4.06 -32.52
CA ASN A 555 16.04 5.52 -32.77
C ASN A 555 15.46 6.34 -31.60
N ASN A 556 15.72 5.89 -30.37
CA ASN A 556 15.29 6.54 -29.14
C ASN A 556 13.78 6.78 -29.10
N GLN A 557 13.01 5.77 -29.50
CA GLN A 557 11.56 5.79 -29.48
C GLN A 557 11.03 4.84 -28.41
N ALA A 558 9.78 5.05 -28.00
CA ALA A 558 9.09 4.18 -27.07
C ALA A 558 7.62 4.02 -27.46
N LEU A 559 7.09 2.82 -27.27
CA LEU A 559 5.66 2.52 -27.37
C LEU A 559 5.02 2.76 -26.01
N ILE A 560 4.15 3.75 -25.95
CA ILE A 560 3.51 4.21 -24.72
C ILE A 560 2.00 4.14 -24.83
N GLU A 561 1.35 4.07 -23.68
CA GLU A 561 -0.06 4.41 -23.51
C GLU A 561 -0.16 5.71 -22.73
N TYR A 562 -1.08 6.58 -23.15
CA TYR A 562 -1.41 7.78 -22.41
C TYR A 562 -2.92 8.00 -22.42
N GLN A 563 -3.40 8.81 -21.48
CA GLN A 563 -4.80 9.23 -21.44
C GLN A 563 -4.95 10.63 -22.00
N HIS A 564 -5.92 10.82 -22.89
CA HIS A 564 -6.31 12.11 -23.45
C HIS A 564 -7.82 12.19 -23.57
N ASN A 565 -8.44 13.27 -23.07
CA ASN A 565 -9.91 13.44 -23.04
C ASN A 565 -10.64 12.19 -22.51
N TYR A 566 -10.15 11.62 -21.42
CA TYR A 566 -10.66 10.41 -20.78
C TYR A 566 -10.54 9.11 -21.58
N GLN A 567 -10.04 9.14 -22.82
CA GLN A 567 -9.75 7.97 -23.64
C GLN A 567 -8.30 7.52 -23.46
N GLU A 568 -8.09 6.21 -23.50
CA GLU A 568 -6.76 5.59 -23.50
C GLU A 568 -6.30 5.45 -24.95
N VAL A 569 -5.07 5.89 -25.23
CA VAL A 569 -4.48 5.93 -26.57
C VAL A 569 -3.08 5.35 -26.52
N VAL A 570 -2.80 4.42 -27.41
CA VAL A 570 -1.45 3.92 -27.67
C VAL A 570 -0.77 4.80 -28.71
N ALA A 571 0.48 5.15 -28.46
CA ALA A 571 1.28 5.98 -29.35
C ALA A 571 2.77 5.61 -29.33
N ILE A 572 3.47 6.03 -30.38
CA ILE A 572 4.93 6.07 -30.39
C ILE A 572 5.36 7.47 -30.00
N ILE A 573 6.27 7.57 -29.03
CA ILE A 573 6.95 8.83 -28.67
C ILE A 573 8.42 8.75 -29.06
N ASN A 574 8.97 9.82 -29.61
CA ASN A 574 10.42 10.00 -29.74
C ASN A 574 10.95 10.74 -28.50
N LEU A 575 11.94 10.15 -27.82
CA LEU A 575 12.41 10.59 -26.50
C LEU A 575 13.29 11.85 -26.56
N ASP A 576 13.81 12.20 -27.74
CA ASP A 576 14.62 13.42 -27.94
C ASP A 576 13.74 14.63 -28.29
N THR A 577 12.84 14.45 -29.25
CA THR A 577 11.97 15.52 -29.79
C THR A 577 10.64 15.66 -29.03
N LEU A 578 10.28 14.66 -28.22
CA LEU A 578 9.00 14.53 -27.52
C LEU A 578 7.77 14.52 -28.44
N LYS A 579 7.98 14.29 -29.75
CA LYS A 579 6.90 14.14 -30.72
C LYS A 579 6.16 12.82 -30.48
N ILE A 580 4.84 12.91 -30.32
CA ILE A 580 3.93 11.77 -30.11
C ILE A 580 3.15 11.49 -31.40
N ILE A 581 3.12 10.23 -31.82
CA ILE A 581 2.36 9.74 -32.98
C ILE A 581 1.32 8.74 -32.47
N PRO A 582 0.02 9.12 -32.38
CA PRO A 582 -1.03 8.22 -31.93
C PRO A 582 -1.26 7.11 -32.96
N LEU A 583 -1.42 5.88 -32.47
CA LEU A 583 -1.63 4.69 -33.29
C LEU A 583 -3.09 4.20 -33.21
N HIS A 584 -3.61 4.03 -31.99
CA HIS A 584 -4.95 3.49 -31.78
C HIS A 584 -5.53 3.91 -30.43
N ALA A 585 -6.81 4.25 -30.41
CA ALA A 585 -7.56 4.53 -29.18
C ALA A 585 -8.38 3.29 -28.78
N GLY A 586 -8.39 2.96 -27.50
CA GLY A 586 -9.03 1.74 -27.01
C GLY A 586 -8.69 1.47 -25.56
N LEU A 587 -9.11 0.32 -25.06
CA LEU A 587 -8.78 -0.12 -23.70
C LEU A 587 -7.93 -1.38 -23.78
N PHE A 588 -6.73 -1.32 -23.22
CA PHE A 588 -5.68 -2.30 -23.46
C PHE A 588 -5.30 -3.01 -22.16
N ASN A 589 -5.08 -4.32 -22.23
CA ASN A 589 -4.47 -5.11 -21.16
C ASN A 589 -2.96 -5.29 -21.39
N ASP A 590 -2.54 -5.44 -22.65
CA ASP A 590 -1.13 -5.49 -23.07
C ASP A 590 -1.03 -5.09 -24.55
N VAL A 591 0.11 -4.54 -24.96
CA VAL A 591 0.35 -4.02 -26.32
C VAL A 591 1.80 -4.23 -26.72
N GLN A 592 2.06 -4.60 -27.97
CA GLN A 592 3.41 -4.78 -28.51
C GLN A 592 3.46 -4.43 -30.00
N LEU A 593 4.61 -3.96 -30.48
CA LEU A 593 4.93 -3.91 -31.90
C LEU A 593 5.77 -5.13 -32.28
N ASP A 594 5.40 -5.80 -33.38
CA ASP A 594 6.25 -6.83 -33.98
C ASP A 594 7.39 -6.21 -34.82
N ALA A 595 8.26 -7.06 -35.36
CA ALA A 595 9.40 -6.63 -36.15
C ALA A 595 9.03 -5.94 -37.48
N GLN A 596 7.76 -6.02 -37.93
CA GLN A 596 7.25 -5.31 -39.10
C GLN A 596 6.46 -4.05 -38.73
N ASN A 597 6.46 -3.65 -37.46
CA ASN A 597 5.68 -2.54 -36.91
C ASN A 597 4.16 -2.73 -36.97
N ASN A 598 3.67 -3.98 -37.00
CA ASN A 598 2.26 -4.22 -36.76
C ASN A 598 1.96 -4.10 -35.26
N LEU A 599 0.84 -3.46 -34.93
CA LEU A 599 0.43 -3.28 -33.55
C LEU A 599 -0.43 -4.45 -33.11
N TRP A 600 0.06 -5.21 -32.14
CA TRP A 600 -0.66 -6.29 -31.48
C TRP A 600 -1.13 -5.81 -30.12
N PHE A 601 -2.37 -6.13 -29.75
CA PHE A 601 -2.89 -5.78 -28.43
C PHE A 601 -3.95 -6.74 -27.92
N ILE A 602 -4.03 -6.82 -26.60
CA ILE A 602 -5.05 -7.57 -25.86
C ILE A 602 -6.09 -6.56 -25.36
N ASP A 603 -7.37 -6.77 -25.69
CA ASP A 603 -8.45 -5.94 -25.16
C ASP A 603 -8.89 -6.37 -23.75
N ARG A 604 -9.76 -5.59 -23.09
CA ARG A 604 -10.28 -5.92 -21.75
C ARG A 604 -11.05 -7.24 -21.64
N ASN A 605 -11.48 -7.80 -22.77
CA ASN A 605 -12.13 -9.10 -22.84
C ASN A 605 -11.13 -10.23 -23.13
N ASN A 606 -9.83 -9.97 -22.96
CA ASN A 606 -8.71 -10.86 -23.22
C ASN A 606 -8.68 -11.38 -24.67
N ARG A 607 -9.18 -10.62 -25.64
CA ARG A 607 -9.12 -10.97 -27.07
C ARG A 607 -7.88 -10.37 -27.70
N LEU A 608 -7.22 -11.17 -28.54
CA LEU A 608 -6.08 -10.72 -29.34
C LEU A 608 -6.57 -9.94 -30.57
N ASN A 609 -5.95 -8.79 -30.82
CA ASN A 609 -6.20 -7.95 -31.96
C ASN A 609 -4.88 -7.60 -32.65
N LYS A 610 -4.91 -7.44 -33.97
CA LYS A 610 -3.77 -6.97 -34.78
C LYS A 610 -4.23 -5.81 -35.65
N LEU A 611 -3.50 -4.71 -35.61
CA LEU A 611 -3.66 -3.56 -36.48
C LEU A 611 -2.48 -3.51 -37.45
N GLU A 612 -2.78 -3.70 -38.73
CA GLU A 612 -1.80 -3.75 -39.83
C GLU A 612 -2.27 -2.80 -40.93
N ASN A 613 -1.45 -1.83 -41.30
CA ASN A 613 -1.78 -0.79 -42.29
C ASN A 613 -3.13 -0.08 -42.02
N GLY A 614 -3.46 0.11 -40.73
CA GLY A 614 -4.72 0.73 -40.30
C GLY A 614 -5.94 -0.20 -40.30
N ALA A 615 -5.83 -1.43 -40.78
CA ALA A 615 -6.90 -2.42 -40.75
C ALA A 615 -6.84 -3.24 -39.45
N LEU A 616 -7.93 -3.21 -38.68
CA LEU A 616 -8.07 -4.00 -37.46
C LEU A 616 -8.56 -5.40 -37.81
N SER A 617 -7.82 -6.42 -37.37
CA SER A 617 -8.20 -7.81 -37.45
C SER A 617 -8.19 -8.46 -36.06
N ARG A 618 -8.92 -9.57 -35.93
CA ARG A 618 -8.97 -10.40 -34.71
C ARG A 618 -8.44 -11.80 -35.01
N PRO A 619 -7.11 -11.98 -34.99
CA PRO A 619 -6.52 -13.29 -35.16
C PRO A 619 -7.00 -14.22 -34.04
N PHE A 620 -7.38 -15.45 -34.39
CA PHE A 620 -7.77 -16.48 -33.41
C PHE A 620 -8.84 -15.99 -32.42
N SER A 621 -10.02 -15.61 -32.93
CA SER A 621 -11.09 -14.97 -32.15
C SER A 621 -11.50 -15.71 -30.86
N ASP A 622 -11.32 -17.02 -30.85
CA ASP A 622 -11.69 -17.89 -29.74
C ASP A 622 -10.57 -18.01 -28.67
N LEU A 623 -9.34 -17.62 -29.02
CA LEU A 623 -8.19 -17.65 -28.13
C LEU A 623 -8.23 -16.48 -27.15
N LYS A 624 -8.18 -16.80 -25.85
CA LYS A 624 -8.11 -15.82 -24.76
C LYS A 624 -6.69 -15.70 -24.24
N VAL A 625 -6.12 -14.51 -24.34
CA VAL A 625 -4.70 -14.23 -24.10
C VAL A 625 -4.54 -13.37 -22.85
N ASN A 626 -3.54 -13.68 -22.03
CA ASN A 626 -3.21 -13.01 -20.77
C ASN A 626 -1.92 -12.17 -20.82
N GLY A 627 -1.08 -12.34 -21.85
CA GLY A 627 0.18 -11.62 -21.98
C GLY A 627 0.75 -11.69 -23.39
N LEU A 628 1.50 -10.66 -23.78
CA LEU A 628 1.98 -10.44 -25.14
C LEU A 628 3.42 -9.90 -25.13
N ARG A 629 4.34 -10.53 -25.86
CA ARG A 629 5.72 -10.02 -26.03
C ARG A 629 6.16 -10.12 -27.48
N ALA A 630 6.90 -9.11 -27.97
CA ALA A 630 7.58 -9.21 -29.25
C ALA A 630 8.58 -10.37 -29.20
N TYR A 631 8.57 -11.23 -30.22
CA TYR A 631 9.45 -12.40 -30.29
C TYR A 631 9.74 -12.78 -31.72
N GLN A 632 11.03 -12.91 -32.07
CA GLN A 632 11.46 -13.17 -33.44
C GLN A 632 10.85 -12.15 -34.43
N GLN A 633 10.14 -12.61 -35.45
CA GLN A 633 9.46 -11.75 -36.42
C GLN A 633 7.99 -11.48 -36.08
N GLY A 634 7.48 -11.98 -34.95
CA GLY A 634 6.09 -11.87 -34.56
C GLY A 634 5.94 -11.62 -33.07
N VAL A 635 5.00 -12.32 -32.44
CA VAL A 635 4.71 -12.20 -31.01
C VAL A 635 4.61 -13.55 -30.32
N ALA A 636 5.07 -13.60 -29.08
CA ALA A 636 4.79 -14.68 -28.16
C ALA A 636 3.59 -14.29 -27.28
N ILE A 637 2.65 -15.21 -27.12
CA ILE A 637 1.43 -15.01 -26.35
C ILE A 637 1.26 -16.11 -25.30
N SER A 638 0.80 -15.73 -24.11
CA SER A 638 0.40 -16.68 -23.07
C SER A 638 -1.13 -16.73 -22.95
N ASP A 639 -1.73 -17.91 -23.03
CA ASP A 639 -3.19 -18.06 -22.91
C ASP A 639 -3.67 -18.26 -21.46
N LYS A 640 -4.99 -18.35 -21.28
CA LYS A 640 -5.62 -18.62 -19.98
C LYS A 640 -5.39 -20.03 -19.43
N HIS A 641 -5.01 -20.99 -20.28
CA HIS A 641 -4.70 -22.36 -19.90
C HIS A 641 -3.22 -22.55 -19.60
N MET A 642 -2.50 -21.44 -19.41
CA MET A 642 -1.09 -21.45 -19.07
C MET A 642 -0.30 -22.16 -20.17
N ALA A 643 -0.51 -21.80 -21.43
CA ALA A 643 0.31 -22.24 -22.56
C ALA A 643 0.93 -21.04 -23.28
N LEU A 644 2.18 -21.20 -23.71
CA LEU A 644 2.90 -20.23 -24.51
C LEU A 644 2.81 -20.60 -25.98
N PHE A 645 2.42 -19.65 -26.82
CA PHE A 645 2.38 -19.80 -28.27
C PHE A 645 3.23 -18.73 -28.94
N TYR A 646 3.73 -19.06 -30.12
CA TYR A 646 4.31 -18.12 -31.06
C TYR A 646 3.34 -17.89 -32.21
N LEU A 647 3.21 -16.62 -32.59
CA LEU A 647 2.42 -16.17 -33.73
C LEU A 647 3.31 -15.38 -34.68
N SER A 648 3.47 -15.88 -35.90
CA SER A 648 3.96 -15.06 -37.00
C SER A 648 2.78 -14.57 -37.85
N GLY A 649 2.93 -13.40 -38.48
CA GLY A 649 1.85 -12.77 -39.26
C GLY A 649 1.31 -13.58 -40.45
N GLN A 650 1.89 -14.74 -40.77
CA GLN A 650 1.51 -15.58 -41.91
C GLN A 650 0.92 -16.96 -41.53
N GLN A 651 0.85 -17.29 -40.23
CA GLN A 651 0.40 -18.62 -39.80
C GLN A 651 -1.13 -18.74 -39.73
N SER A 652 -1.65 -19.90 -40.15
CA SER A 652 -3.07 -20.24 -40.03
C SER A 652 -3.47 -20.70 -38.62
N GLU A 653 -2.53 -21.16 -37.81
CA GLU A 653 -2.74 -21.62 -36.43
C GLU A 653 -1.60 -21.19 -35.49
N PRO A 654 -1.86 -21.00 -34.18
CA PRO A 654 -0.82 -20.66 -33.22
C PRO A 654 0.16 -21.81 -32.99
N GLN A 655 1.46 -21.54 -33.09
CA GLN A 655 2.47 -22.55 -32.78
C GLN A 655 2.66 -22.65 -31.27
N LYS A 656 2.20 -23.73 -30.63
CA LYS A 656 2.45 -23.96 -29.21
C LYS A 656 3.95 -24.17 -28.97
N LEU A 657 4.54 -23.37 -28.09
CA LEU A 657 5.94 -23.48 -27.66
C LEU A 657 6.06 -24.39 -26.44
N GLN A 658 5.22 -24.17 -25.42
CA GLN A 658 5.32 -24.90 -24.14
C GLN A 658 4.03 -24.78 -23.32
N SER A 659 3.85 -25.68 -22.34
CA SER A 659 2.88 -25.53 -21.25
C SER A 659 3.56 -24.95 -20.01
N LEU A 660 2.83 -24.13 -19.26
CA LEU A 660 3.27 -23.34 -18.12
C LEU A 660 2.59 -23.83 -16.85
N SER A 661 3.26 -23.68 -15.71
CA SER A 661 2.66 -23.91 -14.38
C SER A 661 1.64 -22.81 -14.06
N SER A 662 0.59 -23.11 -13.29
CA SER A 662 -0.36 -22.09 -12.84
C SER A 662 0.33 -20.97 -12.04
N GLY A 663 -0.13 -19.72 -12.21
CA GLY A 663 0.40 -18.57 -11.47
C GLY A 663 1.71 -17.97 -12.00
N THR A 664 2.15 -18.30 -13.21
CA THR A 664 3.30 -17.66 -13.88
C THR A 664 2.88 -16.62 -14.91
N TRP A 665 3.52 -15.44 -14.89
CA TRP A 665 3.36 -14.43 -15.95
C TRP A 665 4.66 -14.23 -16.71
N LEU A 666 4.55 -14.17 -18.04
CA LEU A 666 5.67 -13.89 -18.92
C LEU A 666 6.14 -12.44 -18.73
N GLN A 667 7.40 -12.27 -18.34
CA GLN A 667 8.01 -10.95 -18.17
C GLN A 667 8.77 -10.53 -19.42
N ASP A 668 9.67 -11.38 -19.92
CA ASP A 668 10.56 -11.06 -21.03
C ASP A 668 11.11 -12.32 -21.73
N ILE A 669 11.63 -12.15 -22.95
CA ILE A 669 12.14 -13.23 -23.81
C ILE A 669 13.46 -12.81 -24.47
N LYS A 670 14.48 -13.66 -24.36
CA LYS A 670 15.75 -13.48 -25.08
C LYS A 670 16.24 -14.82 -25.66
N GLY A 671 16.20 -14.93 -26.99
CA GLY A 671 16.55 -16.18 -27.68
C GLY A 671 15.67 -17.33 -27.19
N THR A 672 16.27 -18.34 -26.56
CA THR A 672 15.56 -19.51 -26.01
C THR A 672 15.28 -19.41 -24.51
N GLN A 673 15.55 -18.26 -23.90
CA GLN A 673 15.38 -18.02 -22.47
C GLN A 673 14.16 -17.12 -22.21
N PHE A 674 13.41 -17.46 -21.18
CA PHE A 674 12.26 -16.68 -20.72
C PHE A 674 12.44 -16.30 -19.26
N ILE A 675 11.98 -15.10 -18.93
CA ILE A 675 11.78 -14.71 -17.54
C ILE A 675 10.29 -14.79 -17.22
N TRP A 676 9.99 -15.53 -16.16
CA TRP A 676 8.66 -15.65 -15.59
C TRP A 676 8.66 -14.97 -14.22
N SER A 677 7.53 -14.40 -13.86
CA SER A 677 7.28 -14.00 -12.48
C SER A 677 6.25 -14.92 -11.85
N HIS A 678 6.50 -15.35 -10.62
CA HIS A 678 5.54 -16.05 -9.77
C HIS A 678 4.98 -15.07 -8.76
N LYS A 679 3.66 -14.96 -8.70
CA LYS A 679 2.99 -14.15 -7.69
C LYS A 679 2.61 -15.07 -6.55
N HIS A 680 3.15 -14.79 -5.37
CA HIS A 680 2.73 -15.45 -4.14
C HIS A 680 1.52 -14.72 -3.56
N ALA A 681 0.85 -15.37 -2.60
CA ALA A 681 -0.26 -14.77 -1.87
C ALA A 681 0.13 -13.39 -1.30
N ARG A 682 -0.77 -12.41 -1.43
CA ARG A 682 -0.63 -11.13 -0.72
C ARG A 682 -0.83 -11.40 0.76
N ASN A 683 0.10 -10.94 1.59
CA ASN A 683 -0.18 -10.77 3.01
C ASN A 683 -0.27 -9.27 3.28
N SER A 684 -1.40 -8.86 3.86
CA SER A 684 -1.57 -7.50 4.37
C SER A 684 -2.32 -7.54 5.68
N ASP A 685 -1.87 -6.68 6.59
CA ASP A 685 -2.41 -6.49 7.91
C ASP A 685 -3.05 -5.10 8.00
N ILE A 686 -4.01 -4.95 8.91
CA ILE A 686 -4.48 -3.64 9.33
C ILE A 686 -3.65 -3.20 10.52
N VAL A 687 -3.11 -2.00 10.46
CA VAL A 687 -2.26 -1.40 11.48
C VAL A 687 -2.87 -0.12 12.00
N GLU A 688 -2.57 0.19 13.25
CA GLU A 688 -2.88 1.46 13.88
C GLU A 688 -1.68 2.40 13.74
N LEU A 689 -1.94 3.66 13.38
CA LEU A 689 -0.93 4.70 13.22
C LEU A 689 -1.19 5.83 14.23
N ALA A 690 -0.10 6.35 14.80
CA ALA A 690 -0.08 7.62 15.51
C ALA A 690 0.81 8.61 14.76
N ILE A 691 0.34 9.85 14.58
CA ILE A 691 1.10 10.95 13.98
C ILE A 691 1.66 11.80 15.12
N LEU A 692 2.98 11.98 15.14
CA LEU A 692 3.69 12.80 16.13
C LEU A 692 4.45 13.92 15.41
N GLU A 693 4.59 15.07 16.08
CA GLU A 693 5.38 16.22 15.60
C GLU A 693 6.90 15.98 15.62
#